data_AF-A0A8T6YBJ7-F1
#
_entry.id   AF-A0A8T6YBJ7-F1
#
_cell.length_a   1.000
_cell.length_b   1.000
_cell.length_c   1.000
_cell.angle_alpha   90.00
_cell.angle_beta   90.00
_cell.angle_gamma   90.00
#
_symmetry.space_group_name_H-M   'P 1'
#
loop_
_entity.id
_entity.type
_entity.pdbx_description
1 polymer ?
#
loop_
_entity_poly.entity_id
_entity_poly.type
_entity_poly.pdbx_seq_one_letter_code
_entity_poly.pdbx_strand_id
1 'polypeptide(L)'
;MTTKNAQMTARKAMKRKNIENTKALEALRNSDEKYRFLFDAAPVGIGIADLEGNVLDANRAMQEMSGYTLEELKKTGVGVTYVDPEERKLLIRALVEDGNVRDFEVRLKRKDGIIYLALLNVDLLDVGSHRFLITTARDITESRHAENTLIQSEEKYRMLVENIQDGVFIIQDAKFQYVNEAYARIAGFTKEEMIGMDFRQFIAPEDIEMVEDRYLRRLYGEKVPDEYEIRGFCKNGTRITASMRIGLITYQGRVASMGIARDVTESKRAELALQASEKKYSTLVEKGNDGIVIVQDGMLKFANTRMAEITGFSIKDAIGKPFIDFIYPDFKGFVLARYKRRIAGEDVPNKCEIELISKDGKNIPVEINASLIEYDGELAEMAIIRDITERKQVEKALEAAITRAEEEKNKSNAIISAIGDGIIIQDTDYKITYQNQIQNDLFGNRVGEYCYKTYGNEDTICKDCPVELSLKDGKIHRAEKKLVTDGVTSYFEFTTSPLRDSTGKIVAGIKVVRDITDRRRAEEKIREAERFLESIFASIQDGIGIIDKDMNIIRTNPTAEKWYPHNLPLVGKKCYEAYHSRSEPCESCPAIKTLKTGESAHEVVPKSGAHGENIGWVEIYSFPMIDSTTGQMRGAIEYVRDITERKRIDEALRLYSNAVEEAPDGVQIVNLDGHIIYSNKAVEKIYGFSRLEFNGKHVNELNVDSQFATRVILPSIQETGTWEGELMVRHKDGRDIPIWLTTSMVKDTKGKPIAMVGVIKDITDRKRAEEALKESETRYRTLFENAGDAIFILDTEEEKAGSIVAANQAAAEMHGYSINELLAMKITELDTPDIARIAPELIQRMLKGEKIKKDIYHRRKDNTVFPVEMNAGLLELGDHKYILAFDRDITKRKLAEEAITKYTKELEESNRMKELFIDIMHHDLLNPLNTANGYIEILKESETNPEKIAYLETVKRNLVKGMDLIDNATRYSRLEGLESIELEYTDLKVLTEKVIETLVPLATGKEMEIENYITRSMPARCNRIIGEVFENFISNAIKYASMGKKVVLEGEDGGKSWRIKIIDFGEGINDTDKARIFERFNRMDKTGVKGSGLGLAIAMRIVELHNGRTWVEDNPEGGAVFVVEIPKYLNQVH
;
A
#
# COMPACT_ATOMS: atom_id res chain seq x y z
N MET A 1 102.29 -100.51 -65.12
CA MET A 1 101.16 -100.34 -64.19
C MET A 1 101.04 -98.88 -63.73
N THR A 2 101.20 -97.90 -64.64
CA THR A 2 101.35 -96.47 -64.25
C THR A 2 100.73 -95.51 -65.26
N THR A 3 99.77 -95.98 -66.07
CA THR A 3 99.02 -95.14 -67.02
C THR A 3 97.50 -95.22 -66.82
N LYS A 4 96.99 -96.20 -66.04
CA LYS A 4 95.56 -96.29 -65.67
C LYS A 4 95.15 -95.40 -64.48
N ASN A 5 96.09 -94.98 -63.63
CA ASN A 5 95.77 -94.14 -62.46
C ASN A 5 95.72 -92.63 -62.75
N ALA A 6 96.31 -92.13 -63.83
CA ALA A 6 96.27 -90.70 -64.15
C ALA A 6 94.95 -90.27 -64.83
N GLN A 7 94.35 -91.12 -65.67
CA GLN A 7 93.08 -90.82 -66.35
C GLN A 7 91.84 -90.93 -65.44
N MET A 8 91.90 -91.71 -64.36
CA MET A 8 90.77 -91.85 -63.43
C MET A 8 90.65 -90.67 -62.45
N THR A 9 91.78 -90.02 -62.11
CA THR A 9 91.83 -88.88 -61.18
C THR A 9 91.39 -87.58 -61.86
N ALA A 10 91.73 -87.36 -63.13
CA ALA A 10 91.25 -86.20 -63.91
C ALA A 10 89.74 -86.24 -64.20
N ARG A 11 89.16 -87.42 -64.46
CA ARG A 11 87.70 -87.60 -64.65
C ARG A 11 86.89 -87.46 -63.36
N LYS A 12 87.47 -87.80 -62.19
CA LYS A 12 86.82 -87.60 -60.88
C LYS A 12 86.83 -86.13 -60.43
N ALA A 13 87.89 -85.36 -60.73
CA ALA A 13 87.94 -83.93 -60.41
C ALA A 13 86.94 -83.09 -61.22
N MET A 14 86.75 -83.39 -62.52
CA MET A 14 85.80 -82.67 -63.38
C MET A 14 84.32 -83.02 -63.08
N LYS A 15 84.02 -84.27 -62.70
CA LYS A 15 82.67 -84.65 -62.22
C LYS A 15 82.32 -84.05 -60.86
N ARG A 16 83.29 -83.92 -59.94
CA ARG A 16 83.05 -83.33 -58.61
C ARG A 16 82.80 -81.82 -58.70
N LYS A 17 83.55 -81.10 -59.56
CA LYS A 17 83.34 -79.67 -59.81
C LYS A 17 82.01 -79.37 -60.52
N ASN A 18 81.56 -80.21 -61.45
CA ASN A 18 80.23 -80.05 -62.06
C ASN A 18 79.08 -80.40 -61.09
N ILE A 19 79.20 -81.43 -60.25
CA ILE A 19 78.16 -81.76 -59.25
C ILE A 19 78.08 -80.70 -58.14
N GLU A 20 79.21 -80.13 -57.71
CA GLU A 20 79.22 -79.00 -56.76
C GLU A 20 78.62 -77.73 -57.37
N ASN A 21 78.91 -77.41 -58.64
CA ASN A 21 78.25 -76.28 -59.30
C ASN A 21 76.76 -76.49 -59.51
N THR A 22 76.30 -77.70 -59.88
CA THR A 22 74.87 -77.99 -60.04
C THR A 22 74.12 -77.98 -58.70
N LYS A 23 74.72 -78.51 -57.62
CA LYS A 23 74.14 -78.42 -56.27
C LYS A 23 74.15 -76.99 -55.71
N ALA A 24 75.18 -76.20 -56.01
CA ALA A 24 75.21 -74.78 -55.64
C ALA A 24 74.14 -73.98 -56.41
N LEU A 25 73.94 -74.26 -57.71
CA LEU A 25 72.88 -73.65 -58.52
C LEU A 25 71.47 -74.07 -58.07
N GLU A 26 71.25 -75.34 -57.73
CA GLU A 26 69.96 -75.82 -57.19
C GLU A 26 69.71 -75.27 -55.77
N ALA A 27 70.71 -75.21 -54.90
CA ALA A 27 70.58 -74.62 -53.57
C ALA A 27 70.33 -73.10 -53.63
N LEU A 28 71.00 -72.40 -54.55
CA LEU A 28 70.77 -70.97 -54.79
C LEU A 28 69.36 -70.75 -55.32
N ARG A 29 68.91 -71.55 -56.30
CA ARG A 29 67.57 -71.45 -56.88
C ARG A 29 66.46 -71.80 -55.90
N ASN A 30 66.63 -72.82 -55.05
CA ASN A 30 65.70 -73.13 -53.96
C ASN A 30 65.67 -72.06 -52.87
N SER A 31 66.81 -71.45 -52.55
CA SER A 31 66.87 -70.35 -51.60
C SER A 31 66.19 -69.09 -52.16
N ASP A 32 66.34 -68.82 -53.46
CA ASP A 32 65.73 -67.67 -54.14
C ASP A 32 64.21 -67.83 -54.29
N GLU A 33 63.72 -69.03 -54.65
CA GLU A 33 62.28 -69.34 -54.70
C GLU A 33 61.64 -69.27 -53.29
N LYS A 34 62.35 -69.75 -52.25
CA LYS A 34 61.87 -69.69 -50.86
C LYS A 34 61.88 -68.26 -50.29
N TYR A 35 62.91 -67.48 -50.61
CA TYR A 35 62.96 -66.06 -50.30
C TYR A 35 61.78 -65.34 -50.95
N ARG A 36 61.56 -65.53 -52.25
CA ARG A 36 60.46 -64.88 -52.97
C ARG A 36 59.09 -65.22 -52.40
N PHE A 37 58.85 -66.50 -52.08
CA PHE A 37 57.59 -66.93 -51.47
C PHE A 37 57.35 -66.27 -50.09
N LEU A 38 58.34 -66.28 -49.19
CA LEU A 38 58.19 -65.68 -47.86
C LEU A 38 58.07 -64.16 -47.90
N PHE A 39 58.82 -63.54 -48.81
CA PHE A 39 58.79 -62.09 -49.04
C PHE A 39 57.40 -61.64 -49.52
N ASP A 40 56.81 -62.34 -50.51
CA ASP A 40 55.50 -62.01 -51.06
C ASP A 40 54.31 -62.47 -50.18
N ALA A 41 54.49 -63.47 -49.32
CA ALA A 41 53.44 -63.93 -48.39
C ALA A 41 53.31 -63.07 -47.12
N ALA A 42 54.24 -62.14 -46.88
CA ALA A 42 54.18 -61.27 -45.70
C ALA A 42 52.95 -60.33 -45.75
N PRO A 43 52.14 -60.25 -44.68
CA PRO A 43 50.93 -59.42 -44.63
C PRO A 43 51.21 -57.92 -44.42
N VAL A 44 52.48 -57.51 -44.52
CA VAL A 44 52.95 -56.12 -44.41
C VAL A 44 53.74 -55.78 -45.66
N GLY A 45 53.73 -54.51 -46.07
CA GLY A 45 54.53 -54.08 -47.20
C GLY A 45 56.01 -54.14 -46.84
N ILE A 46 56.83 -54.85 -47.61
CA ILE A 46 58.28 -54.90 -47.46
C ILE A 46 58.94 -54.33 -48.72
N GLY A 47 59.82 -53.34 -48.56
CA GLY A 47 60.56 -52.70 -49.65
C GLY A 47 62.06 -52.66 -49.34
N ILE A 48 62.88 -52.87 -50.37
CA ILE A 48 64.34 -52.79 -50.31
C ILE A 48 64.81 -51.70 -51.27
N ALA A 49 65.59 -50.74 -50.79
CA ALA A 49 66.10 -49.62 -51.59
C ALA A 49 67.53 -49.24 -51.19
N ASP A 50 68.22 -48.43 -52.00
CA ASP A 50 69.46 -47.77 -51.57
C ASP A 50 69.18 -46.50 -50.73
N LEU A 51 70.24 -45.84 -50.24
CA LEU A 51 70.14 -44.63 -49.42
C LEU A 51 69.57 -43.43 -50.19
N GLU A 52 69.77 -43.40 -51.50
CA GLU A 52 69.23 -42.39 -52.40
C GLU A 52 67.71 -42.59 -52.62
N GLY A 53 67.22 -43.81 -52.41
CA GLY A 53 65.81 -44.19 -52.51
C GLY A 53 65.44 -44.92 -53.80
N ASN A 54 66.42 -45.40 -54.56
CA ASN A 54 66.18 -46.26 -55.70
C ASN A 54 65.78 -47.65 -55.21
N VAL A 55 64.61 -48.11 -55.64
CA VAL A 55 64.03 -49.36 -55.16
C VAL A 55 64.67 -50.53 -55.88
N LEU A 56 65.15 -51.52 -55.12
CA LEU A 56 65.80 -52.73 -55.63
C LEU A 56 64.80 -53.89 -55.69
N ASP A 57 63.97 -54.02 -54.66
CA ASP A 57 62.93 -55.05 -54.58
C ASP A 57 61.76 -54.57 -53.71
N ALA A 58 60.57 -55.10 -53.95
CA ALA A 58 59.37 -54.79 -53.17
C ALA A 58 58.38 -55.95 -53.25
N ASN A 59 57.85 -56.37 -52.10
CA ASN A 59 56.93 -57.50 -52.05
C ASN A 59 55.54 -57.11 -52.56
N ARG A 60 54.71 -58.13 -52.80
CA ARG A 60 53.34 -57.94 -53.27
C ARG A 60 52.51 -56.98 -52.39
N ALA A 61 52.58 -57.10 -51.07
CA ALA A 61 51.85 -56.23 -50.16
C ALA A 61 52.28 -54.75 -50.26
N MET A 62 53.58 -54.47 -50.48
CA MET A 62 54.08 -53.10 -50.69
C MET A 62 53.58 -52.51 -52.01
N GLN A 63 53.52 -53.33 -53.06
CA GLN A 63 52.98 -52.92 -54.36
C GLN A 63 51.47 -52.64 -54.28
N GLU A 64 50.71 -53.48 -53.57
CA GLU A 64 49.26 -53.28 -53.35
C GLU A 64 48.97 -52.04 -52.47
N MET A 65 49.75 -51.83 -51.41
CA MET A 65 49.57 -50.71 -50.48
C MET A 65 49.92 -49.36 -51.12
N SER A 66 51.01 -49.29 -51.89
CA SER A 66 51.44 -48.07 -52.58
C SER A 66 50.71 -47.83 -53.91
N GLY A 67 50.18 -48.88 -54.53
CA GLY A 67 49.58 -48.85 -55.86
C GLY A 67 50.59 -48.78 -57.01
N TYR A 68 51.90 -48.86 -56.74
CA TYR A 68 52.96 -48.88 -57.75
C TYR A 68 53.51 -50.29 -57.95
N THR A 69 53.79 -50.66 -59.20
CA THR A 69 54.50 -51.91 -59.51
C THR A 69 56.00 -51.79 -59.22
N LEU A 70 56.69 -52.91 -58.99
CA LEU A 70 58.14 -52.90 -58.74
C LEU A 70 58.95 -52.23 -59.86
N GLU A 71 58.59 -52.46 -61.12
CA GLU A 71 59.26 -51.83 -62.27
C GLU A 71 59.05 -50.32 -62.33
N GLU A 72 57.91 -49.81 -61.84
CA GLU A 72 57.65 -48.37 -61.73
C GLU A 72 58.44 -47.77 -60.57
N LEU A 73 58.42 -48.42 -59.40
CA LEU A 73 59.20 -48.00 -58.22
C LEU A 73 60.71 -47.98 -58.50
N LYS A 74 61.22 -48.91 -59.31
CA LYS A 74 62.61 -48.92 -59.80
C LYS A 74 62.97 -47.69 -60.65
N LYS A 75 62.01 -47.14 -61.39
CA LYS A 75 62.22 -45.97 -62.26
C LYS A 75 62.05 -44.64 -61.54
N THR A 76 61.11 -44.56 -60.59
CA THR A 76 60.77 -43.29 -59.92
C THR A 76 61.41 -43.14 -58.54
N GLY A 77 61.84 -44.23 -57.91
CA GLY A 77 62.31 -44.28 -56.53
C GLY A 77 61.15 -44.23 -55.52
N VAL A 78 61.47 -44.49 -54.24
CA VAL A 78 60.49 -44.54 -53.13
C VAL A 78 59.97 -43.15 -52.73
N GLY A 79 60.68 -42.08 -53.09
CA GLY A 79 60.33 -40.71 -52.70
C GLY A 79 58.97 -40.23 -53.17
N VAL A 80 58.44 -40.76 -54.28
CA VAL A 80 57.11 -40.42 -54.81
C VAL A 80 55.95 -40.83 -53.89
N THR A 81 56.21 -41.74 -52.94
CA THR A 81 55.19 -42.24 -52.01
C THR A 81 55.02 -41.35 -50.78
N TYR A 82 55.87 -40.34 -50.55
CA TYR A 82 55.75 -39.44 -49.41
C TYR A 82 54.90 -38.21 -49.77
N VAL A 83 53.96 -37.83 -48.89
CA VAL A 83 53.17 -36.60 -49.07
C VAL A 83 54.04 -35.37 -48.85
N ASP A 84 54.83 -35.37 -47.79
CA ASP A 84 55.78 -34.32 -47.46
C ASP A 84 57.22 -34.85 -47.64
N PRO A 85 57.99 -34.34 -48.62
CA PRO A 85 59.38 -34.72 -48.81
C PRO A 85 60.28 -34.47 -47.59
N GLU A 86 59.91 -33.57 -46.67
CA GLU A 86 60.67 -33.33 -45.44
C GLU A 86 60.56 -34.47 -44.42
N GLU A 87 59.41 -35.16 -44.37
CA GLU A 87 59.21 -36.34 -43.51
C GLU A 87 60.18 -37.47 -43.90
N ARG A 88 60.48 -37.62 -45.20
CA ARG A 88 61.51 -38.56 -45.67
C ARG A 88 62.91 -38.14 -45.22
N LYS A 89 63.24 -36.85 -45.25
CA LYS A 89 64.56 -36.36 -44.81
C LYS A 89 64.76 -36.54 -43.31
N LEU A 90 63.70 -36.41 -42.52
CA LEU A 90 63.69 -36.69 -41.08
C LEU A 90 63.96 -38.18 -40.81
N LEU A 91 63.26 -39.07 -41.53
CA LEU A 91 63.46 -40.52 -41.41
C LEU A 91 64.89 -40.93 -41.79
N ILE A 92 65.44 -40.41 -42.89
CA ILE A 92 66.81 -40.72 -43.31
C ILE A 92 67.84 -40.18 -42.31
N ARG A 93 67.63 -38.99 -41.73
CA ARG A 93 68.50 -38.46 -40.66
C ARG A 93 68.50 -39.36 -39.42
N ALA A 94 67.32 -39.73 -38.94
CA ALA A 94 67.19 -40.63 -37.79
C ALA A 94 67.87 -41.99 -38.05
N LEU A 95 67.75 -42.50 -39.28
CA LEU A 95 68.38 -43.76 -39.66
C LEU A 95 69.92 -43.69 -39.73
N VAL A 96 70.48 -42.58 -40.18
CA VAL A 96 71.95 -42.38 -40.23
C VAL A 96 72.54 -42.25 -38.83
N GLU A 97 71.78 -41.72 -37.87
CA GLU A 97 72.20 -41.59 -36.46
C GLU A 97 72.09 -42.93 -35.71
N ASP A 98 70.97 -43.64 -35.81
CA ASP A 98 70.66 -44.79 -34.94
C ASP A 98 70.75 -46.17 -35.64
N GLY A 99 70.95 -46.21 -36.96
CA GLY A 99 71.08 -47.44 -37.76
C GLY A 99 69.77 -48.22 -38.01
N ASN A 100 68.71 -47.91 -37.26
CA ASN A 100 67.34 -48.37 -37.51
C ASN A 100 66.31 -47.33 -37.02
N VAL A 101 65.09 -47.40 -37.54
CA VAL A 101 63.94 -46.58 -37.13
C VAL A 101 62.75 -47.51 -36.92
N ARG A 102 62.09 -47.41 -35.77
CA ARG A 102 60.90 -48.20 -35.43
C ARG A 102 59.67 -47.31 -35.23
N ASP A 103 58.50 -47.85 -35.54
CA ASP A 103 57.17 -47.25 -35.33
C ASP A 103 57.06 -45.80 -35.83
N PHE A 104 57.69 -45.50 -36.98
CA PHE A 104 57.69 -44.17 -37.54
C PHE A 104 56.41 -43.93 -38.34
N GLU A 105 55.49 -43.19 -37.74
CA GLU A 105 54.25 -42.79 -38.39
C GLU A 105 54.52 -41.71 -39.44
N VAL A 106 54.07 -41.95 -40.66
CA VAL A 106 54.24 -41.02 -41.78
C VAL A 106 53.04 -41.07 -42.72
N ARG A 107 52.78 -39.95 -43.38
CA ARG A 107 51.69 -39.86 -44.36
C ARG A 107 52.23 -40.21 -45.73
N LEU A 108 51.79 -41.35 -46.23
CA LEU A 108 52.14 -41.81 -47.57
C LEU A 108 50.98 -41.59 -48.53
N LYS A 109 51.33 -41.40 -49.80
CA LYS A 109 50.42 -41.20 -50.91
C LYS A 109 50.48 -42.38 -51.86
N ARG A 110 49.31 -42.93 -52.19
CA ARG A 110 49.15 -43.97 -53.21
C ARG A 110 49.23 -43.38 -54.62
N LYS A 111 49.45 -44.24 -55.61
CA LYS A 111 49.50 -43.85 -57.04
C LYS A 111 48.24 -43.13 -57.54
N ASP A 112 47.07 -43.47 -57.00
CA ASP A 112 45.77 -42.85 -57.32
C ASP A 112 45.53 -41.48 -56.64
N GLY A 113 46.42 -41.08 -55.73
CA GLY A 113 46.37 -39.82 -55.03
C GLY A 113 45.88 -39.88 -53.59
N ILE A 114 45.37 -41.03 -53.12
CA ILE A 114 44.85 -41.19 -51.77
C ILE A 114 45.99 -41.17 -50.76
N ILE A 115 45.80 -40.40 -49.68
CA ILE A 115 46.74 -40.29 -48.57
C ILE A 115 46.28 -41.24 -47.45
N TYR A 116 47.21 -42.00 -46.89
CA TYR A 116 46.95 -42.89 -45.75
C TYR A 116 48.07 -42.78 -44.72
N LEU A 117 47.77 -43.15 -43.47
CA LEU A 117 48.74 -43.14 -42.39
C LEU A 117 49.47 -44.49 -42.34
N ALA A 118 50.77 -44.47 -42.61
CA ALA A 118 51.62 -45.65 -42.62
C ALA A 118 52.53 -45.65 -41.40
N LEU A 119 52.59 -46.78 -40.70
CA LEU A 119 53.60 -47.05 -39.68
C LEU A 119 54.79 -47.75 -40.34
N LEU A 120 55.95 -47.09 -40.34
CA LEU A 120 57.17 -47.60 -40.96
C LEU A 120 58.18 -48.08 -39.94
N ASN A 121 58.80 -49.24 -40.21
CA ASN A 121 60.05 -49.65 -39.59
C ASN A 121 61.12 -49.77 -40.67
N VAL A 122 62.28 -49.16 -40.49
CA VAL A 122 63.36 -49.11 -41.47
C VAL A 122 64.67 -49.54 -40.84
N ASP A 123 65.35 -50.52 -41.43
CA ASP A 123 66.66 -51.01 -41.00
C ASP A 123 67.72 -50.75 -42.08
N LEU A 124 68.91 -50.29 -41.69
CA LEU A 124 70.07 -50.13 -42.58
C LEU A 124 70.93 -51.41 -42.57
N LEU A 125 71.22 -51.95 -43.76
CA LEU A 125 72.00 -53.17 -43.96
C LEU A 125 73.23 -52.91 -44.84
N ASP A 126 74.40 -53.27 -44.32
CA ASP A 126 75.67 -53.24 -45.05
C ASP A 126 75.95 -54.61 -45.70
N VAL A 127 75.96 -54.68 -47.04
CA VAL A 127 76.27 -55.90 -47.79
C VAL A 127 77.42 -55.62 -48.76
N GLY A 128 78.63 -56.08 -48.42
CA GLY A 128 79.84 -55.80 -49.18
C GLY A 128 80.23 -54.32 -49.10
N SER A 129 80.38 -53.66 -50.25
CA SER A 129 80.69 -52.22 -50.34
C SER A 129 79.46 -51.32 -50.54
N HIS A 130 78.24 -51.85 -50.40
CA HIS A 130 76.98 -51.13 -50.65
C HIS A 130 76.05 -51.21 -49.43
N ARG A 131 75.30 -50.13 -49.19
CA ARG A 131 74.33 -50.02 -48.10
C ARG A 131 72.91 -50.06 -48.65
N PHE A 132 72.02 -50.81 -48.00
CA PHE A 132 70.63 -50.97 -48.39
C PHE A 132 69.68 -50.71 -47.21
N LEU A 133 68.48 -50.25 -47.52
CA LEU A 133 67.38 -50.01 -46.60
C LEU A 133 66.36 -51.12 -46.75
N ILE A 134 65.97 -51.76 -45.64
CA ILE A 134 64.80 -52.64 -45.60
C ILE A 134 63.70 -51.93 -44.81
N THR A 135 62.58 -51.66 -45.48
CA THR A 135 61.42 -50.99 -44.90
C THR A 135 60.27 -51.97 -44.78
N THR A 136 59.63 -52.03 -43.61
CA THR A 136 58.30 -52.62 -43.43
C THR A 136 57.27 -51.53 -43.21
N ALA A 137 56.12 -51.62 -43.87
CA ALA A 137 55.04 -50.65 -43.83
C ALA A 137 53.71 -51.32 -43.49
N ARG A 138 52.91 -50.68 -42.61
CA ARG A 138 51.54 -51.07 -42.28
C ARG A 138 50.62 -49.84 -42.32
N ASP A 139 49.46 -49.96 -42.98
CA ASP A 139 48.39 -48.95 -42.94
C ASP A 139 47.65 -49.05 -41.59
N ILE A 140 47.58 -47.96 -40.82
CA ILE A 140 46.97 -47.94 -39.47
C ILE A 140 45.70 -47.08 -39.39
N THR A 141 45.15 -46.67 -40.53
CA THR A 141 44.05 -45.68 -40.60
C THR A 141 42.76 -46.14 -39.90
N GLU A 142 42.35 -47.41 -40.05
CA GLU A 142 41.12 -47.93 -39.42
C GLU A 142 41.23 -48.11 -37.90
N SER A 143 42.39 -48.55 -37.39
CA SER A 143 42.56 -48.87 -35.97
C SER A 143 42.45 -47.64 -35.08
N ARG A 144 42.87 -46.46 -35.56
CA ARG A 144 42.84 -45.21 -34.78
C ARG A 144 41.47 -44.53 -34.81
N HIS A 145 40.65 -44.80 -35.81
CA HIS A 145 39.25 -44.35 -35.83
C HIS A 145 38.38 -45.14 -34.84
N ALA A 146 38.62 -46.44 -34.66
CA ALA A 146 37.83 -47.27 -33.75
C ALA A 146 38.03 -46.92 -32.26
N GLU A 147 39.28 -46.67 -31.85
CA GLU A 147 39.63 -46.37 -30.45
C GLU A 147 39.12 -44.99 -29.99
N ASN A 148 39.24 -43.97 -30.84
CA ASN A 148 38.69 -42.63 -30.56
C ASN A 148 37.16 -42.61 -30.51
N THR A 149 36.49 -43.47 -31.29
CA THR A 149 35.03 -43.58 -31.27
C THR A 149 34.51 -44.19 -29.96
N LEU A 150 35.25 -45.15 -29.38
CA LEU A 150 34.85 -45.81 -28.13
C LEU A 150 34.93 -44.84 -26.93
N ILE A 151 36.04 -44.09 -26.81
CA ILE A 151 36.25 -43.10 -25.74
C ILE A 151 35.22 -41.95 -25.83
N GLN A 152 34.95 -41.44 -27.04
CA GLN A 152 33.93 -40.40 -27.25
C GLN A 152 32.51 -40.86 -26.92
N SER A 153 32.19 -42.16 -27.06
CA SER A 153 30.88 -42.68 -26.69
C SER A 153 30.70 -42.73 -25.16
N GLU A 154 31.72 -43.13 -24.41
CA GLU A 154 31.66 -43.31 -22.95
C GLU A 154 31.56 -41.95 -22.21
N GLU A 155 32.29 -40.94 -22.68
CA GLU A 155 32.16 -39.56 -22.18
C GLU A 155 30.82 -38.92 -22.57
N LYS A 156 30.31 -39.20 -23.78
CA LYS A 156 29.00 -38.70 -24.23
C LYS A 156 27.85 -39.27 -23.41
N TYR A 157 27.86 -40.58 -23.11
CA TYR A 157 26.83 -41.18 -22.24
C TYR A 157 26.90 -40.64 -20.80
N ARG A 158 28.11 -40.42 -20.27
CA ARG A 158 28.30 -39.80 -18.95
C ARG A 158 27.75 -38.36 -18.94
N MET A 159 28.09 -37.52 -19.92
CA MET A 159 27.57 -36.15 -20.00
C MET A 159 26.04 -36.09 -20.15
N LEU A 160 25.44 -37.00 -20.92
CA LEU A 160 23.99 -37.04 -21.09
C LEU A 160 23.26 -37.41 -19.80
N VAL A 161 23.77 -38.36 -19.01
CA VAL A 161 23.12 -38.77 -17.74
C VAL A 161 23.37 -37.74 -16.63
N GLU A 162 24.51 -37.05 -16.65
CA GLU A 162 24.87 -36.04 -15.63
C GLU A 162 24.21 -34.67 -15.83
N ASN A 163 23.88 -34.30 -17.07
CA ASN A 163 23.23 -33.01 -17.38
C ASN A 163 21.70 -33.08 -17.42
N ILE A 164 21.10 -34.26 -17.23
CA ILE A 164 19.65 -34.37 -17.07
C ILE A 164 19.25 -33.71 -15.74
N GLN A 165 18.20 -32.90 -15.76
CA GLN A 165 17.69 -32.20 -14.57
C GLN A 165 17.00 -33.14 -13.59
N ASP A 166 16.47 -34.27 -14.07
CA ASP A 166 15.89 -35.32 -13.23
C ASP A 166 16.99 -36.20 -12.61
N GLY A 167 16.76 -36.61 -11.36
CA GLY A 167 17.67 -37.51 -10.67
C GLY A 167 17.54 -38.95 -11.18
N VAL A 168 18.64 -39.55 -11.61
CA VAL A 168 18.71 -40.93 -12.11
C VAL A 168 19.48 -41.79 -11.13
N PHE A 169 18.95 -42.96 -10.81
CA PHE A 169 19.59 -43.90 -9.88
C PHE A 169 19.41 -45.36 -10.29
N ILE A 170 20.32 -46.22 -9.82
CA ILE A 170 20.22 -47.69 -9.93
C ILE A 170 20.33 -48.29 -8.53
N ILE A 171 19.41 -49.19 -8.18
CA ILE A 171 19.36 -49.90 -6.91
C ILE A 171 19.49 -51.41 -7.16
N GLN A 172 20.44 -52.03 -6.47
CA GLN A 172 20.62 -53.49 -6.43
C GLN A 172 20.91 -53.90 -4.99
N ASP A 173 20.34 -55.03 -4.56
CA ASP A 173 20.45 -55.52 -3.18
C ASP A 173 20.02 -54.44 -2.15
N ALA A 174 18.92 -53.74 -2.43
CA ALA A 174 18.37 -52.59 -1.69
C ALA A 174 19.32 -51.38 -1.50
N LYS A 175 20.43 -51.32 -2.25
CA LYS A 175 21.43 -50.25 -2.14
C LYS A 175 21.62 -49.50 -3.45
N PHE A 176 21.90 -48.20 -3.36
CA PHE A 176 22.28 -47.40 -4.54
C PHE A 176 23.62 -47.90 -5.11
N GLN A 177 23.60 -48.36 -6.36
CA GLN A 177 24.79 -48.73 -7.12
C GLN A 177 25.24 -47.61 -8.05
N TYR A 178 24.33 -46.69 -8.37
CA TYR A 178 24.60 -45.54 -9.22
C TYR A 178 23.62 -44.41 -8.89
N VAL A 179 24.11 -43.17 -8.92
CA VAL A 179 23.31 -41.93 -8.87
C VAL A 179 23.97 -40.87 -9.76
N ASN A 180 23.18 -40.08 -10.49
CA ASN A 180 23.71 -38.92 -11.23
C ASN A 180 23.79 -37.66 -10.34
N GLU A 181 24.43 -36.60 -10.82
CA GLU A 181 24.60 -35.34 -10.05
C GLU A 181 23.25 -34.74 -9.67
N ALA A 182 22.24 -34.86 -10.53
CA ALA A 182 20.92 -34.33 -10.23
C ALA A 182 20.27 -35.04 -9.04
N TYR A 183 20.35 -36.37 -8.94
CA TYR A 183 19.80 -37.10 -7.79
C TYR A 183 20.56 -36.81 -6.50
N ALA A 184 21.89 -36.70 -6.59
CA ALA A 184 22.75 -36.30 -5.47
C ALA A 184 22.39 -34.90 -4.96
N ARG A 185 22.18 -33.92 -5.86
CA ARG A 185 21.67 -32.58 -5.52
C ARG A 185 20.28 -32.60 -4.90
N ILE A 186 19.33 -33.34 -5.49
CA ILE A 186 17.96 -33.47 -4.97
C ILE A 186 17.97 -34.08 -3.55
N ALA A 187 18.78 -35.11 -3.32
CA ALA A 187 18.91 -35.76 -2.01
C ALA A 187 19.80 -34.97 -1.03
N GLY A 188 20.61 -34.02 -1.50
CA GLY A 188 21.54 -33.23 -0.68
C GLY A 188 22.77 -34.01 -0.18
N PHE A 189 23.12 -35.13 -0.80
CA PHE A 189 24.31 -35.94 -0.51
C PHE A 189 25.30 -35.87 -1.68
N THR A 190 26.57 -36.20 -1.47
CA THR A 190 27.47 -36.44 -2.61
C THR A 190 27.22 -37.83 -3.17
N LYS A 191 27.55 -38.06 -4.45
CA LYS A 191 27.38 -39.37 -5.07
C LYS A 191 28.12 -40.47 -4.33
N GLU A 192 29.36 -40.20 -3.95
CA GLU A 192 30.24 -41.14 -3.25
C GLU A 192 29.67 -41.55 -1.90
N GLU A 193 28.97 -40.63 -1.22
CA GLU A 193 28.27 -40.94 0.03
C GLU A 193 27.07 -41.85 -0.24
N MET A 194 26.32 -41.60 -1.31
CA MET A 194 25.10 -42.34 -1.63
C MET A 194 25.36 -43.77 -2.12
N ILE A 195 26.47 -44.02 -2.82
CA ILE A 195 26.79 -45.36 -3.33
C ILE A 195 26.95 -46.34 -2.15
N GLY A 196 26.15 -47.40 -2.14
CA GLY A 196 26.11 -48.42 -1.09
C GLY A 196 25.16 -48.11 0.07
N MET A 197 24.56 -46.91 0.13
CA MET A 197 23.51 -46.60 1.09
C MET A 197 22.20 -47.30 0.74
N ASP A 198 21.43 -47.60 1.77
CA ASP A 198 20.12 -48.21 1.64
C ASP A 198 19.08 -47.16 1.22
N PHE A 199 18.32 -47.44 0.15
CA PHE A 199 17.38 -46.45 -0.40
C PHE A 199 16.25 -46.10 0.57
N ARG A 200 15.91 -46.99 1.52
CA ARG A 200 14.83 -46.78 2.50
C ARG A 200 15.13 -45.61 3.44
N GLN A 201 16.40 -45.23 3.61
CA GLN A 201 16.81 -44.10 4.45
C GLN A 201 16.37 -42.74 3.88
N PHE A 202 16.00 -42.69 2.60
CA PHE A 202 15.66 -41.46 1.88
C PHE A 202 14.15 -41.28 1.71
N ILE A 203 13.36 -42.22 2.22
CA ILE A 203 11.90 -42.25 2.08
C ILE A 203 11.30 -41.89 3.44
N ALA A 204 10.24 -41.08 3.43
CA ALA A 204 9.53 -40.73 4.65
C ALA A 204 8.89 -41.97 5.29
N PRO A 205 8.89 -42.10 6.63
CA PRO A 205 8.41 -43.29 7.34
C PRO A 205 7.03 -43.79 6.89
N GLU A 206 6.13 -42.89 6.50
CA GLU A 206 4.77 -43.21 6.07
C GLU A 206 4.72 -43.87 4.67
N ASP A 207 5.75 -43.67 3.84
CA ASP A 207 5.83 -44.19 2.48
C ASP A 207 6.75 -45.44 2.37
N ILE A 208 7.59 -45.74 3.38
CA ILE A 208 8.58 -46.84 3.35
C ILE A 208 7.93 -48.20 3.04
N GLU A 209 6.87 -48.57 3.76
CA GLU A 209 6.23 -49.89 3.64
C GLU A 209 5.67 -50.12 2.22
N MET A 210 5.04 -49.08 1.65
CA MET A 210 4.53 -49.12 0.28
C MET A 210 5.66 -49.26 -0.75
N VAL A 211 6.76 -48.52 -0.59
CA VAL A 211 7.86 -48.55 -1.56
C VAL A 211 8.64 -49.87 -1.47
N GLU A 212 8.80 -50.42 -0.27
CA GLU A 212 9.46 -51.71 -0.06
C GLU A 212 8.66 -52.88 -0.66
N ASP A 213 7.33 -52.92 -0.46
CA ASP A 213 6.44 -53.89 -1.13
C ASP A 213 6.60 -53.83 -2.65
N ARG A 214 6.54 -52.61 -3.21
CA ARG A 214 6.67 -52.40 -4.66
C ARG A 214 8.05 -52.78 -5.18
N TYR A 215 9.11 -52.53 -4.41
CA TYR A 215 10.48 -52.92 -4.76
C TYR A 215 10.62 -54.44 -4.84
N LEU A 216 10.15 -55.18 -3.83
CA LEU A 216 10.22 -56.65 -3.79
C LEU A 216 9.40 -57.29 -4.90
N ARG A 217 8.14 -56.87 -5.07
CA ARG A 217 7.25 -57.41 -6.11
C ARG A 217 7.79 -57.15 -7.51
N ARG A 218 8.42 -55.98 -7.73
CA ARG A 218 9.12 -55.69 -8.99
C ARG A 218 10.25 -56.69 -9.25
N LEU A 219 11.06 -57.04 -8.23
CA LEU A 219 12.13 -58.04 -8.39
C LEU A 219 11.63 -59.47 -8.67
N TYR A 220 10.45 -59.84 -8.16
CA TYR A 220 9.80 -61.12 -8.47
C TYR A 220 9.09 -61.15 -9.84
N GLY A 221 9.17 -60.06 -10.62
CA GLY A 221 8.56 -59.96 -11.94
C GLY A 221 7.05 -59.71 -11.91
N GLU A 222 6.49 -59.29 -10.78
CA GLU A 222 5.08 -58.92 -10.67
C GLU A 222 4.84 -57.50 -11.22
N LYS A 223 3.63 -57.27 -11.75
CA LYS A 223 3.20 -55.94 -12.19
C LYS A 223 2.93 -55.03 -10.99
N VAL A 224 3.74 -54.00 -10.84
CA VAL A 224 3.54 -52.88 -9.92
C VAL A 224 3.52 -51.57 -10.71
N PRO A 225 2.86 -50.51 -10.20
CA PRO A 225 2.91 -49.20 -10.83
C PRO A 225 4.35 -48.73 -11.08
N ASP A 226 4.61 -48.39 -12.33
CA ASP A 226 5.88 -47.93 -12.87
C ASP A 226 6.16 -46.48 -12.46
N GLU A 227 5.11 -45.73 -12.16
CA GLU A 227 5.15 -44.30 -11.80
C GLU A 227 4.27 -44.00 -10.58
N TYR A 228 4.84 -43.27 -9.62
CA TYR A 228 4.15 -42.87 -8.39
C TYR A 228 4.96 -41.81 -7.63
N GLU A 229 4.28 -41.02 -6.81
CA GLU A 229 4.91 -40.00 -5.97
C GLU A 229 5.26 -40.57 -4.59
N ILE A 230 6.41 -40.13 -4.06
CA ILE A 230 6.83 -40.44 -2.71
C ILE A 230 7.36 -39.19 -2.01
N ARG A 231 7.21 -39.14 -0.70
CA ARG A 231 7.85 -38.11 0.12
C ARG A 231 9.21 -38.62 0.56
N GLY A 232 10.24 -37.83 0.30
CA GLY A 232 11.61 -38.14 0.65
C GLY A 232 12.21 -37.12 1.61
N PHE A 233 13.34 -37.48 2.20
CA PHE A 233 14.15 -36.59 3.03
C PHE A 233 15.51 -36.36 2.38
N CYS A 234 15.93 -35.10 2.37
CA CYS A 234 17.29 -34.70 2.02
C CYS A 234 18.22 -34.86 3.24
N LYS A 235 19.55 -34.82 3.01
CA LYS A 235 20.60 -34.92 4.05
C LYS A 235 20.43 -33.98 5.23
N ASN A 236 19.89 -32.78 4.97
CA ASN A 236 19.64 -31.73 5.96
C ASN A 236 18.29 -31.87 6.69
N GLY A 237 17.53 -32.95 6.45
CA GLY A 237 16.21 -33.18 7.02
C GLY A 237 15.06 -32.50 6.27
N THR A 238 15.32 -31.77 5.18
CA THR A 238 14.27 -31.14 4.37
C THR A 238 13.42 -32.20 3.69
N ARG A 239 12.10 -32.04 3.78
CA ARG A 239 11.13 -32.93 3.14
C ARG A 239 10.86 -32.47 1.70
N ILE A 240 10.98 -33.39 0.75
CA ILE A 240 10.72 -33.14 -0.68
C ILE A 240 9.64 -34.09 -1.19
N THR A 241 8.92 -33.67 -2.25
CA THR A 241 7.99 -34.55 -2.96
C THR A 241 8.60 -34.90 -4.31
N ALA A 242 8.87 -36.19 -4.51
CA ALA A 242 9.49 -36.70 -5.74
C ALA A 242 8.49 -37.56 -6.51
N SER A 243 8.30 -37.23 -7.79
CA SER A 243 7.64 -38.13 -8.73
C SER A 243 8.67 -39.15 -9.21
N MET A 244 8.36 -40.44 -9.01
CA MET A 244 9.27 -41.55 -9.28
C MET A 244 8.76 -42.35 -10.47
N ARG A 245 9.64 -42.63 -11.44
CA ARG A 245 9.40 -43.64 -12.47
C ARG A 245 10.48 -44.72 -12.39
N ILE A 246 10.10 -45.98 -12.12
CA ILE A 246 11.05 -47.07 -11.79
C ILE A 246 10.78 -48.31 -12.63
N GLY A 247 11.83 -48.81 -13.31
CA GLY A 247 11.81 -50.03 -14.11
C GLY A 247 12.92 -51.02 -13.71
N LEU A 248 12.90 -52.22 -14.31
CA LEU A 248 13.94 -53.24 -14.12
C LEU A 248 14.97 -53.19 -15.23
N ILE A 249 16.24 -53.31 -14.86
CA ILE A 249 17.37 -53.47 -15.76
C ILE A 249 18.24 -54.65 -15.32
N THR A 250 19.12 -55.09 -16.21
CA THR A 250 20.22 -55.98 -15.83
C THR A 250 21.46 -55.13 -15.59
N TYR A 251 21.95 -55.11 -14.35
CA TYR A 251 23.16 -54.37 -13.95
C TYR A 251 24.17 -55.37 -13.38
N GLN A 252 25.37 -55.40 -13.97
CA GLN A 252 26.43 -56.37 -13.63
C GLN A 252 25.96 -57.84 -13.63
N GLY A 253 25.14 -58.21 -14.62
CA GLY A 253 24.65 -59.58 -14.79
C GLY A 253 23.56 -60.03 -13.82
N ARG A 254 23.09 -59.14 -12.93
CA ARG A 254 21.99 -59.41 -11.98
C ARG A 254 20.88 -58.36 -12.14
N VAL A 255 19.66 -58.71 -11.73
CA VAL A 255 18.50 -57.82 -11.80
C VAL A 255 18.71 -56.61 -10.87
N ALA A 256 18.38 -55.41 -11.34
CA ALA A 256 18.43 -54.16 -10.59
C ALA A 256 17.26 -53.26 -10.96
N SER A 257 16.87 -52.34 -10.07
CA SER A 257 15.86 -51.32 -10.33
C SER A 257 16.53 -50.02 -10.76
N MET A 258 16.15 -49.48 -11.93
CA MET A 258 16.57 -48.15 -12.37
C MET A 258 15.39 -47.20 -12.22
N GLY A 259 15.63 -46.04 -11.63
CA GLY A 259 14.59 -45.04 -11.42
C GLY A 259 15.01 -43.64 -11.84
N ILE A 260 14.01 -42.87 -12.25
CA ILE A 260 14.07 -41.42 -12.47
C ILE A 260 13.22 -40.76 -11.38
N ALA A 261 13.78 -39.79 -10.70
CA ALA A 261 13.12 -38.98 -9.69
C ALA A 261 13.12 -37.52 -10.12
N ARG A 262 11.94 -36.93 -10.25
CA ARG A 262 11.75 -35.50 -10.51
C ARG A 262 11.25 -34.83 -9.25
N ASP A 263 11.93 -33.78 -8.82
CA ASP A 263 11.42 -32.90 -7.78
C ASP A 263 10.25 -32.09 -8.35
N VAL A 264 9.05 -32.30 -7.81
CA VAL A 264 7.82 -31.58 -8.20
C VAL A 264 7.38 -30.58 -7.15
N THR A 265 8.25 -30.25 -6.19
CA THR A 265 7.93 -29.41 -5.03
C THR A 265 7.47 -27.99 -5.45
N GLU A 266 8.13 -27.34 -6.42
CA GLU A 266 7.70 -26.03 -6.92
C GLU A 266 6.37 -26.06 -7.68
N SER A 267 6.18 -27.05 -8.55
CA SER A 267 4.93 -27.20 -9.31
C SER A 267 3.74 -27.48 -8.38
N LYS A 268 3.94 -28.30 -7.33
CA LYS A 268 2.90 -28.55 -6.33
C LYS A 268 2.69 -27.37 -5.39
N ARG A 269 3.75 -26.62 -5.03
CA ARG A 269 3.61 -25.33 -4.32
C ARG A 269 2.83 -24.32 -5.15
N ALA A 270 3.02 -24.25 -6.47
CA ALA A 270 2.26 -23.35 -7.34
C ALA A 270 0.78 -23.75 -7.45
N GLU A 271 0.48 -25.05 -7.55
CA GLU A 271 -0.91 -25.55 -7.57
C GLU A 271 -1.61 -25.37 -6.21
N LEU A 272 -0.91 -25.64 -5.10
CA LEU A 272 -1.42 -25.37 -3.75
C LEU A 272 -1.50 -23.87 -3.46
N ALA A 273 -0.60 -23.06 -4.00
CA ALA A 273 -0.67 -21.59 -3.94
C ALA A 273 -1.83 -21.06 -4.77
N LEU A 274 -2.16 -21.67 -5.91
CA LEU A 274 -3.34 -21.34 -6.71
C LEU A 274 -4.62 -21.66 -5.93
N GLN A 275 -4.73 -22.85 -5.33
CA GLN A 275 -5.86 -23.22 -4.48
C GLN A 275 -5.93 -22.36 -3.20
N ALA A 276 -4.80 -22.00 -2.60
CA ALA A 276 -4.72 -21.13 -1.44
C ALA A 276 -5.05 -19.67 -1.81
N SER A 277 -4.65 -19.19 -2.99
CA SER A 277 -4.99 -17.89 -3.56
C SER A 277 -6.48 -17.79 -3.84
N GLU A 278 -7.07 -18.78 -4.53
CA GLU A 278 -8.52 -18.86 -4.76
C GLU A 278 -9.30 -18.86 -3.44
N LYS A 279 -8.85 -19.61 -2.43
CA LYS A 279 -9.48 -19.65 -1.10
C LYS A 279 -9.26 -18.36 -0.29
N LYS A 280 -8.08 -17.74 -0.39
CA LYS A 280 -7.70 -16.45 0.23
C LYS A 280 -8.59 -15.34 -0.28
N TYR A 281 -8.72 -15.21 -1.61
CA TYR A 281 -9.47 -14.13 -2.24
C TYR A 281 -10.98 -14.37 -2.23
N SER A 282 -11.46 -15.61 -2.39
CA SER A 282 -12.89 -15.95 -2.22
C SER A 282 -13.41 -15.57 -0.83
N THR A 283 -12.61 -15.80 0.23
CA THR A 283 -12.98 -15.42 1.61
C THR A 283 -13.04 -13.90 1.80
N LEU A 284 -12.16 -13.14 1.15
CA LEU A 284 -12.15 -11.67 1.18
C LEU A 284 -13.40 -11.06 0.52
N VAL A 285 -13.82 -11.63 -0.62
CA VAL A 285 -15.01 -11.17 -1.36
C VAL A 285 -16.31 -11.53 -0.62
N GLU A 286 -16.41 -12.74 -0.06
CA GLU A 286 -17.60 -13.19 0.65
C GLU A 286 -17.79 -12.54 2.03
N LYS A 287 -16.70 -12.15 2.71
CA LYS A 287 -16.75 -11.58 4.08
C LYS A 287 -16.49 -10.07 4.14
N GLY A 288 -16.43 -9.39 3.01
CA GLY A 288 -16.23 -7.93 2.96
C GLY A 288 -17.37 -7.15 3.62
N ASN A 289 -17.07 -5.95 4.14
CA ASN A 289 -18.05 -5.05 4.75
C ASN A 289 -19.00 -4.39 3.74
N ASP A 290 -18.66 -4.41 2.45
CA ASP A 290 -19.41 -3.83 1.34
C ASP A 290 -20.07 -4.94 0.47
N GLY A 291 -21.23 -4.64 -0.10
CA GLY A 291 -21.88 -5.49 -1.09
C GLY A 291 -21.10 -5.48 -2.40
N ILE A 292 -20.81 -6.62 -2.99
CA ILE A 292 -20.08 -6.72 -4.26
C ILE A 292 -20.98 -7.43 -5.27
N VAL A 293 -21.14 -6.83 -6.44
CA VAL A 293 -21.90 -7.41 -7.55
C VAL A 293 -21.14 -7.34 -8.86
N ILE A 294 -21.36 -8.32 -9.75
CA ILE A 294 -20.90 -8.30 -11.14
C ILE A 294 -22.12 -8.27 -12.06
N VAL A 295 -22.12 -7.32 -12.98
CA VAL A 295 -23.18 -7.09 -13.95
C VAL A 295 -22.62 -7.30 -15.36
N GLN A 296 -23.25 -8.20 -16.12
CA GLN A 296 -22.92 -8.48 -17.52
C GLN A 296 -24.23 -8.60 -18.30
N ASP A 297 -24.28 -8.02 -19.49
CA ASP A 297 -25.51 -7.92 -20.31
C ASP A 297 -26.69 -7.26 -19.57
N GLY A 298 -26.41 -6.39 -18.60
CA GLY A 298 -27.41 -5.75 -17.75
C GLY A 298 -28.03 -6.69 -16.70
N MET A 299 -27.50 -7.90 -16.52
CA MET A 299 -27.95 -8.88 -15.54
C MET A 299 -26.92 -9.08 -14.44
N LEU A 300 -27.39 -9.33 -13.21
CA LEU A 300 -26.52 -9.71 -12.10
C LEU A 300 -26.00 -11.14 -12.30
N LYS A 301 -24.69 -11.28 -12.50
CA LYS A 301 -24.00 -12.58 -12.64
C LYS A 301 -23.39 -13.07 -11.34
N PHE A 302 -23.03 -12.15 -10.45
CA PHE A 302 -22.46 -12.44 -9.15
C PHE A 302 -22.96 -11.44 -8.10
N ALA A 303 -23.13 -11.90 -6.87
CA ALA A 303 -23.40 -11.07 -5.70
C ALA A 303 -22.87 -11.77 -4.44
N ASN A 304 -22.12 -11.07 -3.60
CA ASN A 304 -21.61 -11.61 -2.34
C ASN A 304 -22.68 -11.63 -1.23
N THR A 305 -22.37 -12.30 -0.11
CA THR A 305 -23.27 -12.38 1.05
C THR A 305 -23.67 -11.00 1.61
N ARG A 306 -22.76 -10.03 1.62
CA ARG A 306 -23.05 -8.69 2.13
C ARG A 306 -24.11 -7.95 1.31
N MET A 307 -24.15 -8.15 -0.01
CA MET A 307 -25.22 -7.59 -0.86
C MET A 307 -26.61 -8.12 -0.47
N ALA A 308 -26.69 -9.41 -0.09
CA ALA A 308 -27.92 -10.01 0.41
C ALA A 308 -28.35 -9.44 1.76
N GLU A 309 -27.41 -9.12 2.65
CA GLU A 309 -27.69 -8.48 3.94
C GLU A 309 -28.18 -7.04 3.77
N ILE A 310 -27.54 -6.24 2.91
CA ILE A 310 -27.93 -4.85 2.65
C ILE A 310 -29.35 -4.81 2.08
N THR A 311 -29.65 -5.62 1.07
CA THR A 311 -30.91 -5.51 0.33
C THR A 311 -32.02 -6.45 0.82
N GLY A 312 -31.70 -7.45 1.65
CA GLY A 312 -32.63 -8.47 2.13
C GLY A 312 -33.06 -9.49 1.08
N PHE A 313 -32.48 -9.46 -0.13
CA PHE A 313 -32.70 -10.48 -1.16
C PHE A 313 -31.77 -11.68 -0.93
N SER A 314 -32.25 -12.90 -1.18
CA SER A 314 -31.34 -14.05 -1.21
C SER A 314 -30.48 -13.99 -2.48
N ILE A 315 -29.21 -14.39 -2.39
CA ILE A 315 -28.29 -14.41 -3.55
C ILE A 315 -28.92 -15.19 -4.71
N LYS A 316 -29.48 -16.37 -4.43
CA LYS A 316 -30.14 -17.21 -5.45
C LYS A 316 -31.31 -16.51 -6.15
N ASP A 317 -32.04 -15.65 -5.46
CA ASP A 317 -33.15 -14.88 -6.05
C ASP A 317 -32.68 -13.63 -6.80
N ALA A 318 -31.45 -13.16 -6.55
CA ALA A 318 -30.89 -11.95 -7.14
C ALA A 318 -30.10 -12.23 -8.43
N ILE A 319 -29.37 -13.34 -8.47
CA ILE A 319 -28.61 -13.76 -9.66
C ILE A 319 -29.56 -14.01 -10.85
N GLY A 320 -29.17 -13.51 -12.02
CA GLY A 320 -29.93 -13.61 -13.27
C GLY A 320 -31.03 -12.56 -13.44
N LYS A 321 -31.25 -11.68 -12.46
CA LYS A 321 -32.17 -10.54 -12.60
C LYS A 321 -31.47 -9.29 -13.15
N PRO A 322 -32.21 -8.40 -13.81
CA PRO A 322 -31.69 -7.09 -14.21
C PRO A 322 -31.21 -6.32 -12.97
N PHE A 323 -29.98 -5.80 -13.00
CA PHE A 323 -29.42 -5.04 -11.86
C PHE A 323 -30.26 -3.79 -11.54
N ILE A 324 -30.95 -3.25 -12.57
CA ILE A 324 -31.79 -2.06 -12.47
C ILE A 324 -33.03 -2.26 -11.59
N ASP A 325 -33.42 -3.50 -11.29
CA ASP A 325 -34.57 -3.80 -10.44
C ASP A 325 -34.29 -3.55 -8.95
N PHE A 326 -33.01 -3.50 -8.58
CA PHE A 326 -32.56 -3.23 -7.21
C PHE A 326 -32.33 -1.74 -6.95
N ILE A 327 -32.44 -0.90 -7.98
CA ILE A 327 -32.21 0.55 -7.89
C ILE A 327 -33.55 1.28 -7.72
N TYR A 328 -33.61 2.26 -6.84
CA TYR A 328 -34.78 3.10 -6.64
C TYR A 328 -35.19 3.83 -7.94
N PRO A 329 -36.49 3.94 -8.29
CA PRO A 329 -36.98 4.41 -9.59
C PRO A 329 -36.33 5.69 -10.10
N ASP A 330 -36.13 6.68 -9.23
CA ASP A 330 -35.59 8.00 -9.60
C ASP A 330 -34.13 7.92 -10.08
N PHE A 331 -33.38 6.91 -9.62
CA PHE A 331 -31.98 6.70 -9.99
C PHE A 331 -31.80 5.76 -11.18
N LYS A 332 -32.84 5.02 -11.61
CA LYS A 332 -32.71 4.00 -12.67
C LYS A 332 -32.15 4.58 -13.98
N GLY A 333 -32.72 5.69 -14.45
CA GLY A 333 -32.26 6.31 -15.70
C GLY A 333 -30.80 6.77 -15.65
N PHE A 334 -30.39 7.35 -14.52
CA PHE A 334 -29.03 7.82 -14.29
C PHE A 334 -28.02 6.66 -14.25
N VAL A 335 -28.29 5.60 -13.48
CA VAL A 335 -27.36 4.47 -13.35
C VAL A 335 -27.28 3.69 -14.66
N LEU A 336 -28.41 3.44 -15.34
CA LEU A 336 -28.41 2.73 -16.62
C LEU A 336 -27.60 3.48 -17.70
N ALA A 337 -27.67 4.81 -17.73
CA ALA A 337 -26.88 5.63 -18.63
C ALA A 337 -25.38 5.52 -18.32
N ARG A 338 -24.98 5.54 -17.04
CA ARG A 338 -23.58 5.36 -16.62
C ARG A 338 -23.06 3.97 -16.98
N TYR A 339 -23.83 2.91 -16.70
CA TYR A 339 -23.49 1.53 -17.06
C TYR A 339 -23.22 1.40 -18.57
N LYS A 340 -24.12 1.90 -19.42
CA LYS A 340 -23.97 1.82 -20.89
C LYS A 340 -22.71 2.54 -21.39
N ARG A 341 -22.45 3.74 -20.88
CA ARG A 341 -21.27 4.54 -21.24
C ARG A 341 -19.98 3.87 -20.77
N ARG A 342 -20.01 3.28 -19.57
CA ARG A 342 -18.88 2.52 -19.02
C ARG A 342 -18.57 1.30 -19.88
N ILE A 343 -19.56 0.47 -20.21
CA ILE A 343 -19.38 -0.70 -21.10
C ILE A 343 -18.90 -0.29 -22.52
N ALA A 344 -19.27 0.91 -22.99
CA ALA A 344 -18.75 1.46 -24.25
C ALA A 344 -17.30 1.99 -24.17
N GLY A 345 -16.64 1.88 -23.01
CA GLY A 345 -15.26 2.33 -22.79
C GLY A 345 -15.13 3.84 -22.60
N GLU A 346 -16.23 4.57 -22.34
CA GLU A 346 -16.17 5.99 -22.03
C GLU A 346 -15.70 6.24 -20.59
N ASP A 347 -15.02 7.36 -20.37
CA ASP A 347 -14.62 7.81 -19.03
C ASP A 347 -15.86 8.34 -18.26
N VAL A 348 -16.23 7.63 -17.20
CA VAL A 348 -17.42 7.92 -16.37
C VAL A 348 -16.99 7.84 -14.91
N PRO A 349 -17.41 8.79 -14.04
CA PRO A 349 -17.10 8.73 -12.63
C PRO A 349 -17.46 7.36 -12.00
N ASN A 350 -16.48 6.76 -11.34
CA ASN A 350 -16.62 5.44 -10.72
C ASN A 350 -17.56 5.46 -9.52
N LYS A 351 -17.61 6.58 -8.79
CA LYS A 351 -18.43 6.75 -7.58
C LYS A 351 -19.75 7.49 -7.83
N CYS A 352 -20.81 7.07 -7.15
CA CYS A 352 -22.07 7.80 -6.98
C CYS A 352 -22.82 7.38 -5.72
N GLU A 353 -23.51 8.32 -5.08
CA GLU A 353 -24.52 8.03 -4.06
C GLU A 353 -25.88 7.84 -4.74
N ILE A 354 -26.56 6.72 -4.48
CA ILE A 354 -27.90 6.41 -4.99
C ILE A 354 -28.73 5.71 -3.91
N GLU A 355 -30.00 5.42 -4.18
CA GLU A 355 -30.83 4.58 -3.32
C GLU A 355 -31.09 3.21 -3.96
N LEU A 356 -30.94 2.15 -3.17
CA LEU A 356 -31.41 0.81 -3.52
C LEU A 356 -32.78 0.54 -2.90
N ILE A 357 -33.51 -0.40 -3.51
CA ILE A 357 -34.76 -0.93 -2.95
C ILE A 357 -34.47 -2.28 -2.29
N SER A 358 -34.88 -2.42 -1.04
CA SER A 358 -34.86 -3.70 -0.33
C SER A 358 -36.04 -4.61 -0.68
N LYS A 359 -35.97 -5.89 -0.30
CA LYS A 359 -37.06 -6.86 -0.50
C LYS A 359 -38.38 -6.45 0.18
N ASP A 360 -38.31 -5.73 1.29
CA ASP A 360 -39.47 -5.19 2.02
C ASP A 360 -39.91 -3.79 1.53
N GLY A 361 -39.30 -3.27 0.45
CA GLY A 361 -39.70 -2.02 -0.20
C GLY A 361 -39.17 -0.75 0.45
N LYS A 362 -38.15 -0.85 1.31
CA LYS A 362 -37.47 0.30 1.90
C LYS A 362 -36.38 0.83 0.98
N ASN A 363 -36.18 2.14 1.02
CA ASN A 363 -35.08 2.79 0.35
C ASN A 363 -33.85 2.74 1.24
N ILE A 364 -32.73 2.30 0.68
CA ILE A 364 -31.45 2.21 1.38
C ILE A 364 -30.47 3.12 0.65
N PRO A 365 -30.02 4.23 1.27
CA PRO A 365 -29.01 5.08 0.68
C PRO A 365 -27.67 4.33 0.66
N VAL A 366 -27.08 4.22 -0.53
CA VAL A 366 -25.81 3.55 -0.75
C VAL A 366 -24.84 4.44 -1.54
N GLU A 367 -23.55 4.27 -1.30
CA GLU A 367 -22.49 4.72 -2.19
C GLU A 367 -22.08 3.53 -3.07
N ILE A 368 -22.12 3.70 -4.39
CA ILE A 368 -21.67 2.71 -5.36
C ILE A 368 -20.38 3.16 -6.00
N ASN A 369 -19.37 2.30 -5.98
CA ASN A 369 -18.15 2.42 -6.76
C ASN A 369 -18.10 1.33 -7.84
N ALA A 370 -18.27 1.71 -9.10
CA ALA A 370 -18.32 0.81 -10.24
C ALA A 370 -17.04 0.89 -11.09
N SER A 371 -16.59 -0.26 -11.61
CA SER A 371 -15.38 -0.41 -12.43
C SER A 371 -15.59 -1.47 -13.51
N LEU A 372 -14.83 -1.38 -14.61
CA LEU A 372 -14.85 -2.39 -15.68
C LEU A 372 -13.92 -3.54 -15.34
N ILE A 373 -14.40 -4.76 -15.55
CA ILE A 373 -13.63 -5.99 -15.42
C ILE A 373 -13.88 -6.90 -16.62
N GLU A 374 -13.02 -7.88 -16.80
CA GLU A 374 -13.26 -9.00 -17.71
C GLU A 374 -13.83 -10.19 -16.92
N TYR A 375 -14.97 -10.71 -17.37
CA TYR A 375 -15.71 -11.78 -16.73
C TYR A 375 -16.22 -12.77 -17.79
N ASP A 376 -15.82 -14.04 -17.68
CA ASP A 376 -16.08 -15.10 -18.67
C ASP A 376 -15.67 -14.71 -20.10
N GLY A 377 -14.54 -14.00 -20.26
CA GLY A 377 -13.98 -13.58 -21.55
C GLY A 377 -14.70 -12.42 -22.25
N GLU A 378 -15.66 -11.76 -21.57
CA GLU A 378 -16.32 -10.55 -22.07
C GLU A 378 -16.31 -9.42 -21.02
N LEU A 379 -16.57 -8.18 -21.46
CA LEU A 379 -16.61 -7.02 -20.58
C LEU A 379 -17.81 -7.05 -19.64
N ALA A 380 -17.55 -6.84 -18.35
CA ALA A 380 -18.55 -6.73 -17.30
C ALA A 380 -18.28 -5.53 -16.38
N GLU A 381 -19.32 -5.05 -15.70
CA GLU A 381 -19.20 -4.02 -14.67
C GLU A 381 -19.18 -4.69 -13.29
N MET A 382 -18.16 -4.40 -12.49
CA MET A 382 -18.12 -4.73 -11.07
C MET A 382 -18.53 -3.51 -10.26
N ALA A 383 -19.50 -3.65 -9.35
CA ALA A 383 -19.93 -2.58 -8.47
C ALA A 383 -19.76 -2.97 -7.00
N ILE A 384 -19.08 -2.11 -6.25
CA ILE A 384 -18.95 -2.15 -4.79
C ILE A 384 -20.00 -1.22 -4.20
N ILE A 385 -20.83 -1.72 -3.30
CA ILE A 385 -22.03 -1.08 -2.76
C ILE A 385 -21.88 -0.95 -1.25
N ARG A 386 -21.77 0.29 -0.78
CA ARG A 386 -21.60 0.62 0.63
C ARG A 386 -22.87 1.25 1.18
N ASP A 387 -23.40 0.71 2.27
CA ASP A 387 -24.52 1.30 2.99
C ASP A 387 -24.06 2.58 3.74
N ILE A 388 -24.72 3.71 3.45
CA ILE A 388 -24.40 5.02 4.04
C ILE A 388 -25.53 5.56 4.92
N THR A 389 -26.45 4.70 5.37
CA THR A 389 -27.61 5.09 6.18
C THR A 389 -27.21 5.83 7.46
N GLU A 390 -26.25 5.29 8.21
CA GLU A 390 -25.76 5.90 9.46
C GLU A 390 -25.13 7.28 9.22
N ARG A 391 -24.35 7.40 8.14
CA ARG A 391 -23.74 8.68 7.73
C ARG A 391 -24.81 9.74 7.42
N LYS A 392 -25.86 9.40 6.67
CA LYS A 392 -26.95 10.34 6.34
C LYS A 392 -27.75 10.77 7.57
N GLN A 393 -27.93 9.88 8.55
CA GLN A 393 -28.60 10.22 9.81
C GLN A 393 -27.79 11.22 10.64
N VAL A 394 -26.47 11.05 10.72
CA VAL A 394 -25.57 11.97 11.43
C VAL A 394 -25.47 13.32 10.72
N GLU A 395 -25.33 13.34 9.39
CA GLU A 395 -25.30 14.59 8.60
C GLU A 395 -26.58 15.42 8.84
N LYS A 396 -27.75 14.78 8.81
CA LYS A 396 -29.04 15.45 9.05
C LYS A 396 -29.20 15.96 10.49
N ALA A 397 -28.72 15.20 11.48
CA ALA A 397 -28.75 15.62 12.88
C ALA A 397 -27.80 16.82 13.13
N LEU A 398 -26.62 16.81 12.48
CA LEU A 398 -25.66 17.90 12.55
C LEU A 398 -26.21 19.18 11.88
N GLU A 399 -26.81 19.10 10.69
CA GLU A 399 -27.44 20.25 10.03
C GLU A 399 -28.53 20.89 10.91
N ALA A 400 -29.42 20.08 11.48
CA ALA A 400 -30.47 20.56 12.36
C ALA A 400 -29.92 21.25 13.63
N ALA A 401 -28.84 20.71 14.21
CA ALA A 401 -28.18 21.31 15.37
C ALA A 401 -27.46 22.62 15.01
N ILE A 402 -26.79 22.69 13.86
CA ILE A 402 -26.10 23.90 13.36
C ILE A 402 -27.11 25.01 13.10
N THR A 403 -28.17 24.76 12.33
CA THR A 403 -29.18 25.78 12.03
C THR A 403 -29.80 26.35 13.30
N ARG A 404 -30.12 25.48 14.28
CA ARG A 404 -30.69 25.92 15.56
C ARG A 404 -29.71 26.76 16.39
N ALA A 405 -28.44 26.37 16.44
CA ALA A 405 -27.41 27.14 17.13
C ALA A 405 -27.13 28.48 16.44
N GLU A 406 -27.09 28.51 15.11
CA GLU A 406 -26.86 29.73 14.32
C GLU A 406 -28.00 30.73 14.46
N GLU A 407 -29.26 30.30 14.42
CA GLU A 407 -30.41 31.20 14.61
C GLU A 407 -30.41 31.88 15.99
N GLU A 408 -30.12 31.14 17.07
CA GLU A 408 -30.14 31.71 18.43
C GLU A 408 -28.88 32.54 18.73
N LYS A 409 -27.73 32.15 18.19
CA LYS A 409 -26.49 32.93 18.22
C LYS A 409 -26.64 34.24 17.45
N ASN A 410 -27.27 34.22 16.28
CA ASN A 410 -27.53 35.43 15.48
C ASN A 410 -28.46 36.41 16.21
N LYS A 411 -29.52 35.91 16.87
CA LYS A 411 -30.39 36.76 17.70
C LYS A 411 -29.63 37.39 18.88
N SER A 412 -28.81 36.60 19.58
CA SER A 412 -28.03 37.08 20.74
C SER A 412 -26.93 38.07 20.33
N ASN A 413 -26.22 37.80 19.23
CA ASN A 413 -25.21 38.69 18.67
C ASN A 413 -25.80 39.98 18.11
N ALA A 414 -27.00 39.95 17.54
CA ALA A 414 -27.67 41.16 17.06
C ALA A 414 -28.02 42.11 18.21
N ILE A 415 -28.42 41.59 19.36
CA ILE A 415 -28.72 42.38 20.57
C ILE A 415 -27.43 42.99 21.15
N ILE A 416 -26.34 42.20 21.23
CA ILE A 416 -25.08 42.66 21.82
C ILE A 416 -24.30 43.61 20.90
N SER A 417 -24.34 43.39 19.58
CA SER A 417 -23.69 44.25 18.58
C SER A 417 -24.34 45.63 18.43
N ALA A 418 -25.57 45.81 18.93
CA ALA A 418 -26.20 47.12 18.98
C ALA A 418 -25.55 48.08 20.01
N ILE A 419 -24.59 47.60 20.82
CA ILE A 419 -23.87 48.39 21.83
C ILE A 419 -22.49 48.83 21.29
N GLY A 420 -22.23 50.15 21.26
CA GLY A 420 -21.02 50.74 20.65
C GLY A 420 -19.74 50.79 21.49
N ASP A 421 -19.65 50.05 22.61
CA ASP A 421 -18.48 49.99 23.50
C ASP A 421 -17.96 48.54 23.61
N GLY A 422 -16.69 48.35 23.95
CA GLY A 422 -16.14 47.01 24.22
C GLY A 422 -16.70 46.45 25.53
N ILE A 423 -17.16 45.20 25.55
CA ILE A 423 -17.69 44.53 26.74
C ILE A 423 -16.89 43.27 27.03
N ILE A 424 -16.58 43.05 28.30
CA ILE A 424 -15.97 41.85 28.86
C ILE A 424 -16.83 41.37 30.04
N ILE A 425 -17.03 40.06 30.18
CA ILE A 425 -17.61 39.45 31.40
C ILE A 425 -16.55 38.54 32.02
N GLN A 426 -16.45 38.47 33.34
CA GLN A 426 -15.40 37.75 34.08
C GLN A 426 -15.99 37.06 35.30
N ASP A 427 -15.75 35.79 35.58
CA ASP A 427 -16.25 35.10 36.78
C ASP A 427 -15.66 35.66 38.10
N THR A 428 -16.12 35.15 39.25
CA THR A 428 -15.65 35.61 40.57
C THR A 428 -14.18 35.37 40.84
N ASP A 429 -13.56 34.46 40.11
CA ASP A 429 -12.13 34.21 40.17
C ASP A 429 -11.38 35.08 39.13
N TYR A 430 -12.07 36.06 38.51
CA TYR A 430 -11.63 37.02 37.50
C TYR A 430 -11.39 36.43 36.11
N LYS A 431 -11.92 35.24 35.83
CA LYS A 431 -11.78 34.59 34.53
C LYS A 431 -12.75 35.18 33.52
N ILE A 432 -12.24 35.86 32.51
CA ILE A 432 -13.00 36.37 31.36
C ILE A 432 -13.81 35.22 30.78
N THR A 433 -15.12 35.37 30.69
CA THR A 433 -16.05 34.37 30.14
C THR A 433 -16.79 34.88 28.91
N TYR A 434 -16.76 36.17 28.59
CA TYR A 434 -17.40 36.69 27.37
C TYR A 434 -16.79 38.01 26.87
N GLN A 435 -16.81 38.24 25.54
CA GLN A 435 -16.48 39.51 24.89
C GLN A 435 -17.32 39.79 23.64
N ASN A 436 -17.73 41.05 23.45
CA ASN A 436 -18.50 41.45 22.28
C ASN A 436 -17.63 41.82 21.07
N GLN A 437 -18.25 42.03 19.91
CA GLN A 437 -17.56 42.35 18.67
C GLN A 437 -16.65 43.59 18.79
N ILE A 438 -17.10 44.66 19.44
CA ILE A 438 -16.28 45.86 19.63
C ILE A 438 -15.05 45.58 20.52
N GLN A 439 -15.19 44.79 21.58
CA GLN A 439 -14.04 44.38 22.41
C GLN A 439 -13.09 43.46 21.66
N ASN A 440 -13.65 42.58 20.84
CA ASN A 440 -12.89 41.70 19.97
C ASN A 440 -12.12 42.53 18.92
N ASP A 441 -12.73 43.57 18.38
CA ASP A 441 -12.09 44.48 17.42
C ASP A 441 -10.92 45.26 18.08
N LEU A 442 -11.03 45.59 19.37
CA LEU A 442 -10.03 46.38 20.10
C LEU A 442 -8.87 45.57 20.70
N PHE A 443 -9.12 44.38 21.24
CA PHE A 443 -8.10 43.59 21.99
C PHE A 443 -8.08 42.11 21.64
N GLY A 444 -8.89 41.71 20.65
CA GLY A 444 -9.17 40.32 20.34
C GLY A 444 -10.09 39.68 21.37
N ASN A 445 -10.61 38.52 20.98
CA ASN A 445 -11.39 37.66 21.86
C ASN A 445 -10.45 36.95 22.87
N ARG A 446 -10.66 37.20 24.17
CA ARG A 446 -9.88 36.73 25.35
C ARG A 446 -10.75 35.96 26.35
N VAL A 447 -11.82 35.38 25.85
CA VAL A 447 -12.72 34.53 26.63
C VAL A 447 -12.02 33.26 27.12
N GLY A 448 -12.26 32.89 28.37
CA GLY A 448 -11.67 31.79 29.13
C GLY A 448 -10.50 32.15 30.06
N GLU A 449 -9.98 33.39 30.06
CA GLU A 449 -8.72 33.71 30.74
C GLU A 449 -8.85 34.58 31.99
N TYR A 450 -8.01 34.39 33.02
CA TYR A 450 -7.99 35.27 34.19
C TYR A 450 -7.59 36.70 33.81
N CYS A 451 -8.50 37.67 33.88
CA CYS A 451 -8.30 39.04 33.43
C CYS A 451 -7.03 39.71 33.96
N TYR A 452 -6.68 39.49 35.24
CA TYR A 452 -5.46 40.04 35.83
C TYR A 452 -4.20 39.32 35.32
N LYS A 453 -4.33 38.08 34.85
CA LYS A 453 -3.30 37.44 34.03
C LYS A 453 -3.31 38.03 32.62
N THR A 454 -4.46 38.09 31.95
CA THR A 454 -4.63 38.46 30.53
C THR A 454 -4.32 39.91 30.19
N TYR A 455 -5.01 40.85 30.83
CA TYR A 455 -4.87 42.28 30.59
C TYR A 455 -4.01 42.95 31.66
N GLY A 456 -3.81 42.22 32.77
CA GLY A 456 -3.02 42.63 33.92
C GLY A 456 -1.54 42.31 33.84
N ASN A 457 -1.21 41.11 33.33
CA ASN A 457 0.10 40.47 33.33
C ASN A 457 0.71 40.23 34.73
N GLU A 458 -0.13 39.85 35.69
CA GLU A 458 0.26 39.57 37.09
C GLU A 458 -0.34 38.22 37.55
N ASP A 459 0.30 37.51 38.48
CA ASP A 459 -0.21 36.22 39.04
C ASP A 459 -1.26 36.41 40.13
N THR A 460 -1.41 37.65 40.55
CA THR A 460 -2.40 38.12 41.48
C THR A 460 -3.17 39.25 40.83
N ILE A 461 -4.36 39.53 41.34
CA ILE A 461 -5.19 40.63 40.87
C ILE A 461 -4.38 41.92 40.74
N CYS A 462 -4.54 42.61 39.60
CA CYS A 462 -3.81 43.84 39.34
C CYS A 462 -3.99 44.83 40.49
N LYS A 463 -2.91 45.52 40.83
CA LYS A 463 -2.99 46.65 41.76
C LYS A 463 -4.03 47.66 41.25
N ASP A 464 -4.99 48.02 42.11
CA ASP A 464 -6.14 48.91 41.81
C ASP A 464 -7.11 48.40 40.72
N CYS A 465 -7.31 47.08 40.63
CA CYS A 465 -8.23 46.49 39.67
C CYS A 465 -9.70 46.90 39.93
N PRO A 466 -10.39 47.54 38.96
CA PRO A 466 -11.80 47.94 39.14
C PRO A 466 -12.75 46.74 39.25
N VAL A 467 -12.36 45.57 38.72
CA VAL A 467 -13.17 44.34 38.80
C VAL A 467 -13.17 43.78 40.21
N GLU A 468 -12.01 43.70 40.85
CA GLU A 468 -11.85 43.23 42.23
C GLU A 468 -12.61 44.10 43.23
N LEU A 469 -12.52 45.42 43.05
CA LEU A 469 -13.24 46.37 43.88
C LEU A 469 -14.76 46.16 43.73
N SER A 470 -15.22 45.95 42.50
CA SER A 470 -16.64 45.72 42.17
C SER A 470 -17.19 44.41 42.74
N LEU A 471 -16.42 43.32 42.66
CA LEU A 471 -16.83 42.02 43.23
C LEU A 471 -16.86 42.01 44.75
N LYS A 472 -16.00 42.81 45.41
CA LYS A 472 -15.91 42.90 46.88
C LYS A 472 -17.03 43.73 47.51
N ASP A 473 -17.31 44.91 46.96
CA ASP A 473 -18.29 45.83 47.56
C ASP A 473 -19.67 45.81 46.87
N GLY A 474 -19.79 45.10 45.75
CA GLY A 474 -21.02 44.97 44.97
C GLY A 474 -21.41 46.24 44.20
N LYS A 475 -20.50 47.20 44.00
CA LYS A 475 -20.71 48.50 43.33
C LYS A 475 -19.87 48.62 42.05
N ILE A 476 -19.98 49.74 41.32
CA ILE A 476 -19.36 49.97 40.00
C ILE A 476 -18.04 50.79 40.12
N HIS A 477 -16.97 50.45 39.37
CA HIS A 477 -15.62 51.08 39.44
C HIS A 477 -14.94 51.33 38.07
N ARG A 478 -13.96 52.28 37.95
CA ARG A 478 -13.32 52.71 36.67
C ARG A 478 -11.76 52.89 36.71
N ALA A 479 -11.01 52.67 35.60
CA ALA A 479 -9.53 52.81 35.48
C ALA A 479 -8.95 52.94 34.02
N GLU A 480 -7.68 53.35 33.82
CA GLU A 480 -6.97 53.51 32.50
C GLU A 480 -5.61 52.75 32.41
N LYS A 481 -5.16 52.32 31.22
CA LYS A 481 -3.90 51.55 31.03
C LYS A 481 -3.21 51.72 29.66
N LYS A 482 -1.87 51.74 29.65
CA LYS A 482 -1.00 51.66 28.46
C LYS A 482 -0.70 50.19 28.12
N LEU A 483 -0.96 49.77 26.89
CA LEU A 483 -0.67 48.43 26.39
C LEU A 483 0.33 48.49 25.23
N VAL A 484 1.19 47.50 25.10
CA VAL A 484 1.98 47.30 23.88
C VAL A 484 1.42 46.03 23.25
N THR A 485 0.81 46.13 22.07
CA THR A 485 0.08 45.06 21.39
C THR A 485 0.60 44.97 19.96
N ASP A 486 1.03 43.79 19.55
CA ASP A 486 1.58 43.45 18.21
C ASP A 486 2.69 44.37 17.67
N GLY A 487 3.69 44.70 18.49
CA GLY A 487 4.85 45.49 18.03
C GLY A 487 4.54 46.97 17.93
N VAL A 488 3.54 47.37 18.69
CA VAL A 488 2.94 48.66 18.62
C VAL A 488 2.59 49.02 20.05
N THR A 489 2.63 50.30 20.40
CA THR A 489 2.00 50.72 21.64
C THR A 489 0.55 51.25 21.44
N SER A 490 -0.28 51.09 22.45
CA SER A 490 -1.75 51.18 22.47
C SER A 490 -2.24 51.69 23.85
N TYR A 491 -3.44 52.23 24.01
CA TYR A 491 -3.89 52.79 25.32
C TYR A 491 -5.41 52.64 25.51
N PHE A 492 -5.95 52.52 26.74
CA PHE A 492 -7.36 52.14 26.94
C PHE A 492 -8.01 52.55 28.31
N GLU A 493 -9.35 52.74 28.38
CA GLU A 493 -10.20 53.06 29.57
C GLU A 493 -11.20 51.91 29.92
N PHE A 494 -11.47 51.66 31.21
CA PHE A 494 -12.28 50.52 31.71
C PHE A 494 -13.35 50.91 32.77
N THR A 495 -14.60 50.36 32.71
CA THR A 495 -15.69 50.47 33.72
C THR A 495 -16.24 49.10 34.12
N THR A 496 -16.40 48.75 35.41
CA THR A 496 -16.83 47.41 35.84
C THR A 496 -18.02 47.39 36.80
N SER A 497 -18.96 46.44 36.63
CA SER A 497 -20.17 46.19 37.45
C SER A 497 -20.30 44.69 37.85
N PRO A 498 -20.86 44.32 39.01
CA PRO A 498 -20.96 42.92 39.44
C PRO A 498 -22.24 42.23 38.97
N LEU A 499 -22.13 40.94 38.67
CA LEU A 499 -23.13 40.07 38.07
C LEU A 499 -23.61 39.02 39.07
N ARG A 500 -24.92 38.80 39.20
CA ARG A 500 -25.51 37.91 40.22
C ARG A 500 -26.27 36.74 39.60
N ASP A 501 -26.30 35.60 40.28
CA ASP A 501 -27.15 34.46 39.92
C ASP A 501 -28.59 34.60 40.44
N SER A 502 -29.45 33.63 40.09
CA SER A 502 -30.87 33.59 40.47
C SER A 502 -31.11 33.51 41.99
N THR A 503 -30.08 33.25 42.79
CA THR A 503 -30.13 33.24 44.26
C THR A 503 -29.67 34.58 44.88
N GLY A 504 -29.23 35.54 44.06
CA GLY A 504 -28.74 36.86 44.47
C GLY A 504 -27.24 36.93 44.77
N LYS A 505 -26.50 35.83 44.61
CA LYS A 505 -25.05 35.73 44.86
C LYS A 505 -24.28 36.29 43.67
N ILE A 506 -23.23 37.08 43.91
CA ILE A 506 -22.34 37.57 42.84
C ILE A 506 -21.57 36.37 42.25
N VAL A 507 -21.68 36.19 40.93
CA VAL A 507 -21.06 35.09 40.16
C VAL A 507 -20.08 35.57 39.09
N ALA A 508 -20.08 36.85 38.74
CA ALA A 508 -19.13 37.42 37.78
C ALA A 508 -19.08 38.96 37.90
N GLY A 509 -18.24 39.63 37.11
CA GLY A 509 -18.15 41.06 36.91
C GLY A 509 -18.06 41.41 35.43
N ILE A 510 -18.80 42.43 35.01
CA ILE A 510 -18.90 42.92 33.63
C ILE A 510 -18.11 44.20 33.50
N LYS A 511 -17.10 44.19 32.64
CA LYS A 511 -16.14 45.26 32.38
C LYS A 511 -16.30 45.80 30.96
N VAL A 512 -16.71 47.06 30.84
CA VAL A 512 -16.80 47.82 29.59
C VAL A 512 -15.47 48.54 29.31
N VAL A 513 -15.01 48.60 28.05
CA VAL A 513 -13.67 49.06 27.63
C VAL A 513 -13.72 49.96 26.39
N ARG A 514 -12.82 50.94 26.32
CA ARG A 514 -12.72 51.92 25.22
C ARG A 514 -11.25 52.20 24.83
N ASP A 515 -10.92 52.31 23.52
CA ASP A 515 -9.55 52.43 22.93
C ASP A 515 -9.08 53.87 22.63
N ILE A 516 -7.79 54.13 22.90
CA ILE A 516 -7.04 55.37 22.66
C ILE A 516 -5.61 55.14 22.01
N THR A 517 -5.38 54.07 21.19
CA THR A 517 -4.10 53.47 20.66
C THR A 517 -3.26 54.11 19.55
N ASP A 518 -3.82 54.57 18.41
CA ASP A 518 -3.06 55.10 17.25
C ASP A 518 -1.98 56.11 17.64
N ARG A 519 -2.23 56.72 18.78
CA ARG A 519 -1.27 57.40 19.63
C ARG A 519 0.11 56.69 19.86
N ARG A 520 0.45 55.44 19.43
CA ARG A 520 1.68 54.68 19.83
C ARG A 520 2.27 53.48 18.96
N ARG A 521 1.77 53.07 17.76
CA ARG A 521 2.21 51.86 16.98
C ARG A 521 3.58 51.89 16.22
N ALA A 522 4.29 53.01 16.03
CA ALA A 522 5.35 53.11 15.01
C ALA A 522 6.75 52.48 15.32
N GLU A 523 6.94 51.69 16.39
CA GLU A 523 8.27 51.53 17.03
C GLU A 523 8.99 50.12 16.99
N GLU A 524 8.45 48.96 16.50
CA GLU A 524 8.94 47.58 16.90
C GLU A 524 9.26 46.46 15.81
N LYS A 525 9.03 46.61 14.49
CA LYS A 525 8.98 45.53 13.43
C LYS A 525 10.27 44.82 12.90
N ILE A 526 11.49 45.12 13.36
CA ILE A 526 12.74 44.72 12.63
C ILE A 526 13.36 43.35 13.04
N ARG A 527 12.95 42.69 14.13
CA ARG A 527 13.76 41.64 14.82
C ARG A 527 13.52 40.14 14.48
N GLU A 528 12.59 39.73 13.62
CA GLU A 528 12.04 38.35 13.61
C GLU A 528 12.35 37.48 12.37
N ALA A 529 12.64 38.10 11.23
CA ALA A 529 12.92 37.38 9.98
C ALA A 529 14.15 36.44 10.05
N GLU A 530 15.03 36.60 11.04
CA GLU A 530 16.32 35.88 11.14
C GLU A 530 16.20 34.41 11.58
N ARG A 531 15.20 34.00 12.37
CA ARG A 531 15.16 32.65 12.98
C ARG A 531 14.65 31.53 12.07
N PHE A 532 13.78 31.86 11.11
CA PHE A 532 13.09 30.88 10.27
C PHE A 532 14.01 30.15 9.29
N LEU A 533 15.04 30.83 8.77
CA LEU A 533 15.96 30.28 7.78
C LEU A 533 16.89 29.18 8.35
N GLU A 534 17.08 29.10 9.68
CA GLU A 534 18.02 28.14 10.27
C GLU A 534 17.53 26.69 10.30
N SER A 535 16.22 26.47 10.33
CA SER A 535 15.63 25.14 10.52
C SER A 535 15.66 24.28 9.25
N ILE A 536 15.37 24.88 8.09
CA ILE A 536 15.33 24.20 6.77
C ILE A 536 16.68 23.56 6.41
N PHE A 537 17.77 24.24 6.78
CA PHE A 537 19.12 23.81 6.44
C PHE A 537 19.56 22.51 7.13
N ALA A 538 18.94 22.13 8.26
CA ALA A 538 19.38 21.01 9.08
C ALA A 538 18.86 19.63 8.66
N SER A 539 17.85 19.53 7.77
CA SER A 539 17.07 18.30 7.57
C SER A 539 17.39 17.46 6.31
N ILE A 540 18.39 17.81 5.50
CA ILE A 540 18.68 17.18 4.18
C ILE A 540 19.66 15.98 4.29
N GLN A 541 19.42 14.88 3.54
CA GLN A 541 20.11 13.57 3.63
C GLN A 541 21.31 13.35 2.68
N ASP A 542 21.56 14.27 1.76
CA ASP A 542 22.80 14.32 1.00
C ASP A 542 23.74 15.37 1.63
N GLY A 543 25.04 15.26 1.37
CA GLY A 543 26.01 16.24 1.87
C GLY A 543 25.83 17.60 1.19
N ILE A 544 25.55 18.66 1.96
CA ILE A 544 25.44 20.05 1.47
C ILE A 544 26.45 20.98 2.18
N GLY A 545 27.22 21.71 1.38
CA GLY A 545 28.14 22.75 1.86
C GLY A 545 27.92 24.09 1.13
N ILE A 546 27.94 25.20 1.87
CA ILE A 546 27.96 26.57 1.34
C ILE A 546 29.36 27.13 1.50
N ILE A 547 29.98 27.51 0.38
CA ILE A 547 31.36 27.97 0.33
C ILE A 547 31.47 29.39 -0.25
N ASP A 548 32.45 30.16 0.25
CA ASP A 548 32.74 31.50 -0.29
C ASP A 548 33.62 31.44 -1.55
N LYS A 549 33.84 32.61 -2.16
CA LYS A 549 34.69 32.78 -3.36
C LYS A 549 36.16 32.35 -3.16
N ASP A 550 36.62 32.25 -1.92
CA ASP A 550 37.97 31.83 -1.57
C ASP A 550 38.01 30.33 -1.21
N MET A 551 36.89 29.60 -1.34
CA MET A 551 36.73 28.15 -1.06
C MET A 551 36.71 27.79 0.43
N ASN A 552 36.36 28.73 1.32
CA ASN A 552 36.10 28.42 2.73
C ASN A 552 34.67 27.89 2.91
N ILE A 553 34.49 26.90 3.77
CA ILE A 553 33.15 26.42 4.14
C ILE A 553 32.53 27.37 5.17
N ILE A 554 31.48 28.11 4.76
CA ILE A 554 30.75 29.09 5.59
C ILE A 554 29.67 28.40 6.42
N ARG A 555 29.02 27.37 5.85
CA ARG A 555 27.94 26.63 6.50
C ARG A 555 27.81 25.25 5.88
N THR A 556 27.47 24.22 6.68
CA THR A 556 27.23 22.87 6.17
C THR A 556 26.14 22.15 6.97
N ASN A 557 25.46 21.20 6.34
CA ASN A 557 24.38 20.46 6.98
C ASN A 557 24.91 19.23 7.76
N PRO A 558 24.13 18.69 8.71
CA PRO A 558 24.57 17.58 9.56
C PRO A 558 24.97 16.28 8.81
N THR A 559 24.50 16.06 7.58
CA THR A 559 24.80 14.84 6.80
C THR A 559 26.23 14.86 6.24
N ALA A 560 26.71 16.00 5.77
CA ALA A 560 28.11 16.15 5.36
C ALA A 560 29.07 15.92 6.53
N GLU A 561 28.69 16.34 7.75
CA GLU A 561 29.46 16.09 8.98
C GLU A 561 29.57 14.59 9.32
N LYS A 562 28.57 13.77 8.97
CA LYS A 562 28.58 12.31 9.17
C LYS A 562 29.46 11.55 8.18
N TRP A 563 29.59 12.04 6.95
CA TRP A 563 30.43 11.39 5.93
C TRP A 563 31.92 11.65 6.16
N TYR A 564 32.26 12.75 6.83
CA TYR A 564 33.63 13.13 7.16
C TYR A 564 33.83 13.39 8.67
N PRO A 565 33.49 12.42 9.55
CA PRO A 565 33.45 12.63 11.00
C PRO A 565 34.85 12.83 11.59
N HIS A 566 35.88 12.35 10.88
CA HIS A 566 37.27 12.40 11.31
C HIS A 566 37.92 13.79 11.15
N ASN A 567 37.26 14.75 10.51
CA ASN A 567 37.79 16.09 10.23
C ASN A 567 36.92 17.25 10.80
N LEU A 568 35.98 16.99 11.73
CA LEU A 568 35.12 18.02 12.36
C LEU A 568 35.92 18.99 13.28
N PRO A 569 35.49 20.27 13.42
CA PRO A 569 34.42 20.94 12.69
C PRO A 569 34.80 21.25 11.23
N LEU A 570 33.83 21.19 10.32
CA LEU A 570 34.04 21.44 8.89
C LEU A 570 33.95 22.94 8.53
N VAL A 571 33.11 23.71 9.24
CA VAL A 571 32.96 25.16 9.03
C VAL A 571 34.26 25.89 9.39
N GLY A 572 34.72 26.76 8.49
CA GLY A 572 35.95 27.56 8.65
C GLY A 572 37.21 26.94 8.02
N LYS A 573 37.16 25.71 7.51
CA LYS A 573 38.27 25.07 6.77
C LYS A 573 38.12 25.25 5.25
N LYS A 574 39.21 25.08 4.49
CA LYS A 574 39.17 24.98 3.03
C LYS A 574 38.64 23.61 2.60
N CYS A 575 37.79 23.54 1.58
CA CYS A 575 37.11 22.28 1.21
C CYS A 575 38.07 21.12 0.84
N TYR A 576 39.19 21.40 0.18
CA TYR A 576 40.19 20.38 -0.20
C TYR A 576 41.06 19.90 0.97
N GLU A 577 41.17 20.69 2.04
CA GLU A 577 41.79 20.28 3.31
C GLU A 577 40.81 19.39 4.10
N ALA A 578 39.54 19.78 4.16
CA ALA A 578 38.50 19.11 4.93
C ALA A 578 38.09 17.74 4.36
N TYR A 579 37.93 17.61 3.03
CA TYR A 579 37.41 16.38 2.40
C TYR A 579 38.48 15.47 1.81
N HIS A 580 39.65 16.01 1.46
CA HIS A 580 40.70 15.27 0.74
C HIS A 580 42.06 15.30 1.42
N SER A 581 42.20 16.01 2.56
CA SER A 581 43.44 16.14 3.33
C SER A 581 44.65 16.61 2.50
N ARG A 582 44.40 17.56 1.58
CA ARG A 582 45.41 18.18 0.69
C ARG A 582 45.76 19.60 1.13
N SER A 583 46.95 20.08 0.78
CA SER A 583 47.38 21.47 0.97
C SER A 583 47.12 22.39 -0.23
N GLU A 584 46.72 21.82 -1.36
CA GLU A 584 46.52 22.53 -2.64
C GLU A 584 45.24 22.04 -3.33
N PRO A 585 44.55 22.89 -4.12
CA PRO A 585 43.31 22.50 -4.80
C PRO A 585 43.45 21.31 -5.76
N CYS A 586 42.35 20.57 -5.97
CA CYS A 586 42.31 19.39 -6.83
C CYS A 586 42.46 19.76 -8.32
N GLU A 587 43.23 18.96 -9.08
CA GLU A 587 43.50 19.24 -10.52
C GLU A 587 42.21 19.22 -11.37
N SER A 588 41.23 18.40 -10.99
CA SER A 588 39.90 18.34 -11.59
C SER A 588 38.85 18.59 -10.50
N CYS A 589 38.35 19.83 -10.42
CA CYS A 589 37.50 20.31 -9.33
C CYS A 589 36.25 21.05 -9.85
N PRO A 590 35.03 20.54 -9.59
CA PRO A 590 33.78 21.16 -10.00
C PRO A 590 33.56 22.58 -9.43
N ALA A 591 33.87 22.79 -8.15
CA ALA A 591 33.66 24.05 -7.43
C ALA A 591 34.39 25.24 -8.06
N ILE A 592 35.66 25.03 -8.41
CA ILE A 592 36.52 26.04 -9.04
C ILE A 592 36.02 26.38 -10.43
N LYS A 593 35.45 25.39 -11.13
CA LYS A 593 34.84 25.60 -12.44
C LYS A 593 33.60 26.47 -12.31
N THR A 594 32.71 26.19 -11.35
CA THR A 594 31.51 26.99 -11.08
C THR A 594 31.79 28.43 -10.66
N LEU A 595 32.76 28.66 -9.78
CA LEU A 595 33.11 30.02 -9.34
C LEU A 595 33.77 30.86 -10.44
N LYS A 596 34.39 30.23 -11.44
CA LYS A 596 35.02 30.91 -12.57
C LYS A 596 34.06 31.18 -13.73
N THR A 597 33.17 30.25 -14.02
CA THR A 597 32.23 30.35 -15.15
C THR A 597 30.88 30.93 -14.75
N GLY A 598 30.53 30.87 -13.47
CA GLY A 598 29.23 31.24 -12.93
C GLY A 598 28.11 30.26 -13.24
N GLU A 599 28.43 29.06 -13.71
CA GLU A 599 27.49 28.00 -14.09
C GLU A 599 27.76 26.71 -13.30
N SER A 600 26.77 25.82 -13.20
CA SER A 600 26.90 24.58 -12.42
C SER A 600 27.87 23.55 -13.04
N ALA A 601 28.61 22.80 -12.22
CA ALA A 601 29.64 21.84 -12.67
C ALA A 601 29.61 20.50 -11.90
N HIS A 602 30.21 19.44 -12.48
CA HIS A 602 30.10 18.05 -12.03
C HIS A 602 31.32 17.13 -12.31
N GLU A 603 31.72 16.21 -11.41
CA GLU A 603 32.86 15.26 -11.58
C GLU A 603 32.84 13.97 -10.71
N VAL A 604 33.46 12.88 -11.20
CA VAL A 604 33.60 11.57 -10.51
C VAL A 604 35.04 11.33 -10.06
N VAL A 605 35.26 11.09 -8.77
CA VAL A 605 36.58 10.94 -8.14
C VAL A 605 36.63 9.72 -7.21
N PRO A 606 37.77 9.07 -7.02
CA PRO A 606 37.88 7.93 -6.11
C PRO A 606 37.59 8.34 -4.65
N LYS A 607 36.77 7.53 -3.98
CA LYS A 607 36.43 7.65 -2.58
C LYS A 607 37.59 7.13 -1.74
N SER A 608 38.17 8.02 -0.95
CA SER A 608 39.36 7.71 -0.16
C SER A 608 38.96 7.28 1.25
N GLY A 609 39.54 6.18 1.73
CA GLY A 609 39.40 5.69 3.10
C GLY A 609 40.31 6.42 4.09
N ALA A 610 40.23 6.06 5.38
CA ALA A 610 40.92 6.75 6.47
C ALA A 610 42.46 6.72 6.38
N HIS A 611 43.05 5.80 5.60
CA HIS A 611 44.48 5.73 5.36
C HIS A 611 44.87 5.91 3.87
N GLY A 612 43.97 6.50 3.08
CA GLY A 612 44.22 6.84 1.68
C GLY A 612 44.03 5.67 0.70
N GLU A 613 43.56 4.51 1.16
CA GLU A 613 43.17 3.41 0.28
C GLU A 613 41.89 3.74 -0.51
N ASN A 614 41.85 3.25 -1.76
CA ASN A 614 40.70 3.40 -2.63
C ASN A 614 39.64 2.38 -2.23
N ILE A 615 38.64 2.85 -1.49
CA ILE A 615 37.50 2.07 -1.02
C ILE A 615 36.29 2.21 -1.95
N GLY A 616 36.41 3.05 -2.97
CA GLY A 616 35.29 3.34 -3.83
C GLY A 616 35.42 4.53 -4.75
N TRP A 617 34.31 5.04 -5.24
CA TRP A 617 34.26 6.16 -6.19
C TRP A 617 33.05 7.05 -5.87
N VAL A 618 33.16 8.39 -5.92
CA VAL A 618 32.11 9.38 -5.60
C VAL A 618 31.90 10.41 -6.71
N GLU A 619 30.72 11.01 -6.75
CA GLU A 619 30.20 11.91 -7.79
C GLU A 619 29.72 13.25 -7.16
N ILE A 620 30.15 14.40 -7.68
CA ILE A 620 30.03 15.74 -7.02
C ILE A 620 29.41 16.79 -7.96
N TYR A 621 28.49 17.64 -7.46
CA TYR A 621 27.83 18.76 -8.16
C TYR A 621 27.98 20.11 -7.41
N SER A 622 28.06 21.24 -8.13
CA SER A 622 28.26 22.60 -7.56
C SER A 622 27.41 23.68 -8.27
N PHE A 623 26.81 24.63 -7.52
CA PHE A 623 25.89 25.69 -8.01
C PHE A 623 26.23 27.11 -7.48
N PRO A 624 26.00 28.22 -8.22
CA PRO A 624 26.35 29.59 -7.81
C PRO A 624 25.29 30.31 -6.93
N MET A 625 25.72 31.22 -6.03
CA MET A 625 24.86 32.01 -5.12
C MET A 625 25.00 33.54 -5.36
N ILE A 626 23.89 34.26 -5.59
CA ILE A 626 23.87 35.66 -6.11
C ILE A 626 22.97 36.60 -5.26
N ASP A 627 23.37 37.87 -5.06
CA ASP A 627 22.63 38.89 -4.31
C ASP A 627 21.47 39.52 -5.12
N SER A 628 20.24 39.51 -4.59
CA SER A 628 19.01 39.88 -5.31
C SER A 628 18.86 41.38 -5.61
N THR A 629 19.61 42.25 -4.93
CA THR A 629 19.54 43.71 -5.09
C THR A 629 20.65 44.26 -5.98
N THR A 630 21.80 43.57 -6.04
CA THR A 630 23.01 44.03 -6.75
C THR A 630 23.45 43.13 -7.89
N GLY A 631 22.95 41.89 -7.96
CA GLY A 631 23.25 40.91 -9.01
C GLY A 631 24.65 40.29 -8.95
N GLN A 632 25.44 40.53 -7.90
CA GLN A 632 26.81 39.99 -7.77
C GLN A 632 26.88 38.62 -7.09
N MET A 633 27.84 37.79 -7.52
CA MET A 633 28.08 36.44 -7.01
C MET A 633 28.81 36.47 -5.66
N ARG A 634 28.24 35.78 -4.66
CA ARG A 634 28.75 35.71 -3.29
C ARG A 634 29.48 34.41 -2.95
N GLY A 635 29.23 33.31 -3.65
CA GLY A 635 29.82 32.00 -3.36
C GLY A 635 29.14 30.86 -4.13
N ALA A 636 29.33 29.62 -3.69
CA ALA A 636 28.75 28.42 -4.29
C ALA A 636 28.16 27.44 -3.26
N ILE A 637 27.24 26.59 -3.71
CA ILE A 637 26.56 25.54 -2.93
C ILE A 637 26.87 24.18 -3.57
N GLU A 638 27.35 23.22 -2.79
CA GLU A 638 27.83 21.90 -3.25
C GLU A 638 26.98 20.73 -2.76
N TYR A 639 26.91 19.66 -3.57
CA TYR A 639 26.09 18.45 -3.39
C TYR A 639 26.83 17.17 -3.89
N VAL A 640 26.82 16.02 -3.17
CA VAL A 640 27.75 14.85 -3.40
C VAL A 640 27.12 13.44 -3.23
N ARG A 641 27.57 12.38 -3.98
CA ARG A 641 27.03 10.97 -4.11
C ARG A 641 28.11 9.84 -4.35
N ASP A 642 27.88 8.50 -4.30
CA ASP A 642 28.87 7.34 -4.39
C ASP A 642 28.56 6.23 -5.48
N ILE A 643 29.55 5.56 -6.15
CA ILE A 643 29.44 4.71 -7.39
C ILE A 643 30.32 3.41 -7.57
N THR A 644 30.86 2.79 -6.52
CA THR A 644 31.99 1.79 -6.55
C THR A 644 31.82 0.45 -7.30
N GLU A 645 30.62 -0.01 -7.55
CA GLU A 645 30.28 -1.41 -7.83
C GLU A 645 30.65 -1.90 -9.25
N ARG A 646 31.01 -0.98 -10.14
CA ARG A 646 31.03 -1.18 -11.60
C ARG A 646 32.19 -2.03 -12.17
N LYS A 647 33.18 -2.47 -11.38
CA LYS A 647 34.49 -2.96 -11.87
C LYS A 647 34.74 -4.49 -11.91
N ARG A 648 33.79 -5.38 -11.56
CA ARG A 648 34.03 -6.83 -11.33
C ARG A 648 33.59 -7.80 -12.46
N ILE A 649 33.49 -7.38 -13.73
CA ILE A 649 32.66 -8.07 -14.76
C ILE A 649 33.41 -9.05 -15.73
N ASP A 650 34.76 -9.05 -15.80
CA ASP A 650 35.51 -9.63 -16.95
C ASP A 650 35.81 -11.16 -16.93
N GLU A 651 35.77 -11.87 -15.80
CA GLU A 651 36.16 -13.30 -15.71
C GLU A 651 35.10 -14.29 -16.25
N ALA A 652 33.93 -13.81 -16.65
CA ALA A 652 32.75 -14.63 -16.91
C ALA A 652 32.74 -15.45 -18.23
N LEU A 653 33.53 -15.13 -19.25
CA LEU A 653 33.18 -15.41 -20.67
C LEU A 653 33.35 -16.86 -21.25
N ARG A 654 34.17 -17.78 -20.70
CA ARG A 654 34.47 -19.11 -21.33
C ARG A 654 33.47 -20.24 -21.04
N LEU A 655 32.77 -20.14 -19.92
CA LEU A 655 31.75 -21.09 -19.50
C LEU A 655 30.54 -21.09 -20.47
N TYR A 656 30.40 -20.06 -21.30
CA TYR A 656 29.20 -19.78 -22.09
C TYR A 656 29.01 -20.61 -23.40
N SER A 657 30.02 -21.22 -24.03
CA SER A 657 29.84 -21.80 -25.40
C SER A 657 29.23 -23.20 -25.48
N ASN A 658 29.59 -24.11 -24.57
CA ASN A 658 29.09 -25.50 -24.61
C ASN A 658 27.71 -25.64 -23.97
N ALA A 659 27.35 -24.69 -23.11
CA ALA A 659 26.01 -24.59 -22.56
C ALA A 659 24.93 -24.37 -23.65
N VAL A 660 25.32 -23.98 -24.87
CA VAL A 660 24.40 -23.50 -25.91
C VAL A 660 23.86 -24.60 -26.86
N GLU A 661 24.62 -25.65 -27.22
CA GLU A 661 24.20 -26.67 -28.22
C GLU A 661 23.23 -27.73 -27.64
N GLU A 662 23.38 -28.07 -26.36
CA GLU A 662 22.54 -29.04 -25.66
C GLU A 662 21.46 -28.36 -24.80
N ALA A 663 21.31 -27.05 -24.95
CA ALA A 663 20.27 -26.30 -24.28
C ALA A 663 18.88 -26.86 -24.68
N PRO A 664 17.96 -27.05 -23.72
CA PRO A 664 16.60 -27.53 -23.98
C PRO A 664 15.77 -26.52 -24.78
N ASP A 665 16.14 -25.24 -24.73
CA ASP A 665 15.58 -24.17 -25.55
C ASP A 665 16.35 -24.02 -26.88
N GLY A 666 15.66 -23.61 -27.94
CA GLY A 666 16.17 -23.55 -29.31
C GLY A 666 17.15 -22.41 -29.55
N VAL A 667 18.46 -22.65 -29.65
CA VAL A 667 19.45 -21.62 -29.98
C VAL A 667 19.79 -21.63 -31.45
N GLN A 668 19.69 -20.48 -32.11
CA GLN A 668 19.92 -20.30 -33.54
C GLN A 668 20.80 -19.07 -33.77
N ILE A 669 21.93 -19.24 -34.47
CA ILE A 669 22.79 -18.13 -34.89
C ILE A 669 22.61 -17.93 -36.38
N VAL A 670 22.43 -16.68 -36.79
CA VAL A 670 22.21 -16.26 -38.17
C VAL A 670 23.23 -15.20 -38.55
N ASN A 671 23.63 -15.13 -39.81
CA ASN A 671 24.51 -14.07 -40.28
C ASN A 671 23.73 -12.76 -40.47
N LEU A 672 24.43 -11.67 -40.80
CA LEU A 672 23.83 -10.34 -40.96
C LEU A 672 22.85 -10.24 -42.12
N ASP A 673 23.00 -11.12 -43.11
CA ASP A 673 22.09 -11.25 -44.25
C ASP A 673 20.89 -12.14 -43.92
N GLY A 674 20.65 -12.47 -42.64
CA GLY A 674 19.46 -13.20 -42.17
C GLY A 674 19.44 -14.69 -42.49
N HIS A 675 20.56 -15.26 -42.93
CA HIS A 675 20.68 -16.68 -43.21
C HIS A 675 21.12 -17.43 -41.96
N ILE A 676 20.46 -18.56 -41.72
CA ILE A 676 20.77 -19.41 -40.57
C ILE A 676 22.11 -20.08 -40.80
N ILE A 677 23.08 -19.78 -39.93
CA ILE A 677 24.44 -20.34 -39.97
C ILE A 677 24.64 -21.43 -38.91
N TYR A 678 23.79 -21.42 -37.88
CA TYR A 678 23.82 -22.43 -36.84
C TYR A 678 22.47 -22.54 -36.15
N SER A 679 22.09 -23.75 -35.75
CA SER A 679 20.93 -24.01 -34.91
C SER A 679 21.20 -25.25 -34.09
N ASN A 680 20.82 -25.19 -32.83
CA ASN A 680 20.85 -26.31 -31.93
C ASN A 680 19.62 -27.22 -32.16
N LYS A 681 19.61 -28.40 -31.56
CA LYS A 681 18.60 -29.46 -31.85
C LYS A 681 17.18 -29.10 -31.42
N ALA A 682 17.01 -28.20 -30.44
CA ALA A 682 15.69 -27.82 -29.95
C ALA A 682 14.91 -27.03 -31.01
N VAL A 683 15.60 -26.27 -31.88
CA VAL A 683 14.99 -25.53 -32.99
C VAL A 683 14.33 -26.46 -34.02
N GLU A 684 14.90 -27.62 -34.31
CA GLU A 684 14.34 -28.58 -35.28
C GLU A 684 12.97 -29.13 -34.86
N LYS A 685 12.76 -29.31 -33.54
CA LYS A 685 11.50 -29.81 -32.99
C LYS A 685 10.39 -28.75 -33.00
N ILE A 686 10.74 -27.50 -32.74
CA ILE A 686 9.77 -26.39 -32.65
C ILE A 686 9.19 -26.04 -34.03
N TYR A 687 10.01 -26.09 -35.08
CA TYR A 687 9.59 -25.69 -36.43
C TYR A 687 9.26 -26.86 -37.37
N GLY A 688 9.71 -28.08 -37.05
CA GLY A 688 9.43 -29.30 -37.82
C GLY A 688 10.30 -29.52 -39.07
N PHE A 689 11.31 -28.66 -39.31
CA PHE A 689 12.31 -28.83 -40.37
C PHE A 689 13.61 -29.42 -39.82
N SER A 690 14.36 -30.15 -40.65
CA SER A 690 15.65 -30.75 -40.26
C SER A 690 16.83 -29.77 -40.43
N ARG A 691 17.95 -29.98 -39.73
CA ARG A 691 19.16 -29.14 -39.82
C ARG A 691 19.68 -28.92 -41.24
N LEU A 692 19.62 -29.95 -42.09
CA LEU A 692 20.04 -29.88 -43.50
C LEU A 692 19.07 -29.05 -44.35
N GLU A 693 17.79 -29.05 -43.99
CA GLU A 693 16.78 -28.18 -44.61
C GLU A 693 16.91 -26.73 -44.13
N PHE A 694 17.44 -26.48 -42.92
CA PHE A 694 17.65 -25.14 -42.35
C PHE A 694 18.92 -24.43 -42.82
N ASN A 695 19.97 -25.17 -43.13
CA ASN A 695 21.28 -24.57 -43.36
C ASN A 695 21.26 -23.73 -44.66
N GLY A 696 21.44 -22.42 -44.53
CA GLY A 696 21.32 -21.48 -45.64
C GLY A 696 19.89 -21.04 -45.98
N LYS A 697 18.87 -21.40 -45.21
CA LYS A 697 17.54 -20.77 -45.30
C LYS A 697 17.54 -19.40 -44.65
N HIS A 698 16.74 -18.49 -45.20
CA HIS A 698 16.55 -17.17 -44.64
C HIS A 698 15.45 -17.18 -43.56
N VAL A 699 15.67 -16.54 -42.41
CA VAL A 699 14.73 -16.56 -41.26
C VAL A 699 13.31 -16.08 -41.61
N ASN A 700 13.18 -15.20 -42.60
CA ASN A 700 11.89 -14.71 -43.10
C ASN A 700 11.00 -15.76 -43.76
N GLU A 701 11.58 -16.87 -44.26
CA GLU A 701 10.80 -17.96 -44.85
C GLU A 701 9.99 -18.73 -43.78
N LEU A 702 10.31 -18.54 -42.51
CA LEU A 702 9.78 -19.31 -41.37
C LEU A 702 8.78 -18.49 -40.51
N ASN A 703 8.67 -17.19 -40.75
CA ASN A 703 7.82 -16.30 -39.97
C ASN A 703 6.46 -16.12 -40.64
N VAL A 704 5.39 -16.03 -39.83
CA VAL A 704 4.02 -15.84 -40.32
C VAL A 704 3.86 -14.49 -41.02
N ASP A 705 4.43 -13.43 -40.46
CA ASP A 705 4.71 -12.19 -41.17
C ASP A 705 6.16 -12.24 -41.68
N SER A 706 6.31 -12.60 -42.96
CA SER A 706 7.59 -12.80 -43.63
C SER A 706 8.43 -11.52 -43.76
N GLN A 707 7.85 -10.35 -43.52
CA GLN A 707 8.58 -9.09 -43.48
C GLN A 707 8.79 -8.58 -42.06
N PHE A 708 8.12 -9.15 -41.05
CA PHE A 708 8.26 -8.74 -39.65
C PHE A 708 9.70 -8.77 -39.18
N ALA A 709 10.44 -9.82 -39.54
CA ALA A 709 11.83 -9.90 -39.16
C ALA A 709 12.72 -8.89 -39.89
N THR A 710 12.36 -8.37 -41.06
CA THR A 710 13.12 -7.33 -41.79
C THR A 710 12.60 -5.90 -41.59
N ARG A 711 11.36 -5.75 -41.12
CA ARG A 711 10.69 -4.47 -40.84
C ARG A 711 10.76 -4.11 -39.36
N VAL A 712 10.69 -5.11 -38.50
CA VAL A 712 10.64 -4.98 -37.05
C VAL A 712 11.91 -5.58 -36.46
N ILE A 713 12.16 -6.88 -36.55
CA ILE A 713 13.29 -7.50 -35.81
C ILE A 713 14.67 -7.02 -36.28
N LEU A 714 14.96 -6.90 -37.58
CA LEU A 714 16.27 -6.48 -38.11
C LEU A 714 16.48 -4.98 -37.96
N PRO A 715 15.53 -4.09 -38.33
CA PRO A 715 15.62 -2.68 -38.03
C PRO A 715 15.71 -2.49 -36.53
N SER A 716 14.92 -3.19 -35.71
CA SER A 716 15.09 -3.17 -34.25
C SER A 716 16.42 -3.78 -33.80
N ILE A 717 16.99 -4.83 -34.38
CA ILE A 717 18.31 -5.31 -33.95
C ILE A 717 19.45 -4.38 -34.45
N GLN A 718 19.24 -3.65 -35.54
CA GLN A 718 20.17 -2.64 -36.07
C GLN A 718 20.06 -1.31 -35.30
N GLU A 719 18.85 -0.92 -34.95
CA GLU A 719 18.45 0.30 -34.24
C GLU A 719 18.58 0.12 -32.72
N THR A 720 18.10 -1.01 -32.16
CA THR A 720 18.04 -1.39 -30.72
C THR A 720 18.97 -2.55 -30.29
N GLY A 721 19.67 -3.25 -31.19
CA GLY A 721 20.77 -4.17 -30.83
C GLY A 721 20.37 -5.61 -30.43
N THR A 722 19.25 -5.76 -29.75
CA THR A 722 18.61 -7.04 -29.42
C THR A 722 17.12 -6.88 -29.63
N TRP A 723 16.42 -7.98 -29.87
CA TRP A 723 14.97 -8.03 -29.97
C TRP A 723 14.50 -9.26 -29.23
N GLU A 724 13.69 -9.05 -28.22
CA GLU A 724 12.93 -10.13 -27.62
C GLU A 724 11.45 -9.85 -27.75
N GLY A 725 10.71 -10.89 -28.03
CA GLY A 725 9.29 -10.74 -28.21
C GLY A 725 8.67 -12.04 -28.65
N GLU A 726 7.36 -12.00 -28.55
CA GLU A 726 6.53 -13.06 -29.08
C GLU A 726 6.55 -12.95 -30.58
N LEU A 727 6.89 -14.07 -31.21
CA LEU A 727 6.88 -14.20 -32.64
C LEU A 727 5.94 -15.34 -33.01
N MET A 728 5.11 -15.10 -34.01
CA MET A 728 4.32 -16.16 -34.61
C MET A 728 5.11 -16.75 -35.77
N VAL A 729 5.47 -18.02 -35.62
CA VAL A 729 6.25 -18.75 -36.61
C VAL A 729 5.45 -19.87 -37.22
N ARG A 730 5.75 -20.18 -38.49
CA ARG A 730 5.02 -21.20 -39.24
C ARG A 730 5.77 -22.51 -39.17
N HIS A 731 5.07 -23.51 -38.63
CA HIS A 731 5.55 -24.88 -38.63
C HIS A 731 5.45 -25.50 -40.03
N LYS A 732 6.24 -26.54 -40.31
CA LYS A 732 6.33 -27.20 -41.64
C LYS A 732 4.98 -27.69 -42.21
N ASP A 733 4.00 -27.99 -41.37
CA ASP A 733 2.65 -28.45 -41.74
C ASP A 733 1.62 -27.31 -41.97
N GLY A 734 2.01 -26.05 -41.76
CA GLY A 734 1.20 -24.87 -42.03
C GLY A 734 0.51 -24.23 -40.82
N ARG A 735 0.62 -24.78 -39.61
CA ARG A 735 0.07 -24.16 -38.38
C ARG A 735 0.98 -23.06 -37.82
N ASP A 736 0.38 -22.07 -37.17
CA ASP A 736 1.09 -20.96 -36.54
C ASP A 736 1.36 -21.26 -35.06
N ILE A 737 2.61 -21.08 -34.60
CA ILE A 737 3.07 -21.39 -33.24
C ILE A 737 3.55 -20.09 -32.57
N PRO A 738 3.03 -19.75 -31.37
CA PRO A 738 3.58 -18.67 -30.58
C PRO A 738 4.90 -19.12 -29.95
N ILE A 739 6.00 -18.53 -30.40
CA ILE A 739 7.29 -18.69 -29.76
C ILE A 739 7.65 -17.42 -29.02
N TRP A 740 8.37 -17.61 -27.92
CA TRP A 740 9.15 -16.53 -27.34
C TRP A 740 10.53 -16.58 -27.98
N LEU A 741 10.88 -15.56 -28.76
CA LEU A 741 12.19 -15.43 -29.39
C LEU A 741 12.92 -14.27 -28.73
N THR A 742 14.08 -14.57 -28.16
CA THR A 742 15.05 -13.56 -27.72
C THR A 742 16.25 -13.64 -28.65
N THR A 743 16.44 -12.64 -29.51
CA THR A 743 17.54 -12.57 -30.47
C THR A 743 18.38 -11.32 -30.33
N SER A 744 19.67 -11.42 -30.57
CA SER A 744 20.65 -10.40 -30.21
C SER A 744 21.74 -10.32 -31.25
N MET A 745 22.13 -9.10 -31.65
CA MET A 745 23.26 -8.92 -32.56
C MET A 745 24.57 -9.28 -31.87
N VAL A 746 25.23 -10.33 -32.33
CA VAL A 746 26.60 -10.67 -31.98
C VAL A 746 27.52 -9.80 -32.81
N LYS A 747 28.26 -8.94 -32.13
CA LYS A 747 29.23 -8.02 -32.71
C LYS A 747 30.63 -8.48 -32.31
N ASP A 748 31.63 -8.25 -33.16
CA ASP A 748 33.03 -8.50 -32.79
C ASP A 748 33.51 -7.49 -31.74
N THR A 749 34.73 -7.66 -31.25
CA THR A 749 35.35 -6.78 -30.24
C THR A 749 35.61 -5.34 -30.72
N LYS A 750 35.21 -4.99 -31.95
CA LYS A 750 35.33 -3.65 -32.55
C LYS A 750 33.95 -3.06 -32.91
N GLY A 751 32.86 -3.69 -32.44
CA GLY A 751 31.48 -3.23 -32.65
C GLY A 751 30.95 -3.49 -34.04
N LYS A 752 31.74 -4.16 -34.90
CA LYS A 752 31.27 -4.53 -36.22
C LYS A 752 30.33 -5.74 -36.03
N PRO A 753 29.09 -5.66 -36.54
CA PRO A 753 28.17 -6.78 -36.45
C PRO A 753 28.74 -7.98 -37.22
N ILE A 754 28.64 -9.18 -36.65
CA ILE A 754 29.19 -10.42 -37.22
C ILE A 754 28.17 -11.54 -37.35
N ALA A 755 27.15 -11.57 -36.47
CA ALA A 755 26.05 -12.52 -36.51
C ALA A 755 24.90 -12.02 -35.63
N MET A 756 23.77 -12.72 -35.59
CA MET A 756 22.72 -12.55 -34.59
C MET A 756 22.47 -13.91 -33.94
N VAL A 757 22.30 -13.97 -32.62
CA VAL A 757 21.99 -15.19 -31.88
C VAL A 757 20.60 -15.08 -31.28
N GLY A 758 19.74 -16.03 -31.61
CA GLY A 758 18.38 -16.20 -31.11
C GLY A 758 18.25 -17.40 -30.18
N VAL A 759 17.56 -17.24 -29.06
CA VAL A 759 17.07 -18.31 -28.19
C VAL A 759 15.55 -18.37 -28.32
N ILE A 760 15.02 -19.54 -28.62
CA ILE A 760 13.64 -19.79 -29.04
C ILE A 760 13.00 -20.79 -28.07
N LYS A 761 11.86 -20.39 -27.50
CA LYS A 761 11.09 -21.23 -26.61
C LYS A 761 9.65 -21.34 -27.08
N ASP A 762 9.15 -22.57 -27.16
CA ASP A 762 7.71 -22.80 -27.34
C ASP A 762 6.99 -22.47 -26.03
N ILE A 763 6.06 -21.53 -26.07
CA ILE A 763 5.36 -21.01 -24.89
C ILE A 763 3.87 -21.36 -24.88
N THR A 764 3.44 -22.31 -25.71
CA THR A 764 2.02 -22.62 -25.92
C THR A 764 1.28 -22.97 -24.61
N ASP A 765 1.87 -23.81 -23.76
CA ASP A 765 1.23 -24.25 -22.50
C ASP A 765 1.35 -23.20 -21.39
N ARG A 766 2.47 -22.47 -21.35
CA ARG A 766 2.70 -21.38 -20.40
C ARG A 766 1.72 -20.23 -20.62
N LYS A 767 1.50 -19.81 -21.87
CA LYS A 767 0.53 -18.76 -22.24
C LYS A 767 -0.87 -19.09 -21.73
N ARG A 768 -1.33 -20.32 -21.93
CA ARG A 768 -2.67 -20.74 -21.46
C ARG A 768 -2.82 -20.71 -19.94
N ALA A 769 -1.75 -21.05 -19.20
CA ALA A 769 -1.76 -21.03 -17.74
C ALA A 769 -1.57 -19.60 -17.16
N GLU A 770 -0.73 -18.78 -17.80
CA GLU A 770 -0.51 -17.38 -17.40
C GLU A 770 -1.71 -16.50 -17.73
N GLU A 771 -2.38 -16.68 -18.86
CA GLU A 771 -3.62 -15.94 -19.15
C GLU A 771 -4.68 -16.25 -18.09
N ALA A 772 -4.88 -17.52 -17.75
CA ALA A 772 -5.84 -17.93 -16.72
C ALA A 772 -5.45 -17.46 -15.30
N LEU A 773 -4.16 -17.51 -14.96
CA LEU A 773 -3.65 -17.01 -13.68
C LEU A 773 -3.75 -15.48 -13.60
N LYS A 774 -3.41 -14.76 -14.68
CA LYS A 774 -3.46 -13.31 -14.77
C LYS A 774 -4.89 -12.80 -14.76
N GLU A 775 -5.82 -13.47 -15.43
CA GLU A 775 -7.24 -13.12 -15.40
C GLU A 775 -7.81 -13.28 -13.97
N SER A 776 -7.47 -14.38 -13.29
CA SER A 776 -7.85 -14.62 -11.88
C SER A 776 -7.16 -13.62 -10.92
N GLU A 777 -5.86 -13.40 -11.07
CA GLU A 777 -5.07 -12.49 -10.24
C GLU A 777 -5.46 -11.03 -10.44
N THR A 778 -5.65 -10.57 -11.68
CA THR A 778 -6.15 -9.22 -11.98
C THR A 778 -7.55 -9.04 -11.41
N ARG A 779 -8.45 -10.02 -11.55
CA ARG A 779 -9.80 -9.97 -10.97
C ARG A 779 -9.75 -9.77 -9.44
N TYR A 780 -8.97 -10.57 -8.72
CA TYR A 780 -8.90 -10.51 -7.26
C TYR A 780 -8.02 -9.38 -6.71
N ARG A 781 -6.98 -8.97 -7.43
CA ARG A 781 -6.18 -7.77 -7.11
C ARG A 781 -7.03 -6.52 -7.24
N THR A 782 -7.85 -6.39 -8.29
CA THR A 782 -8.79 -5.27 -8.45
C THR A 782 -9.78 -5.21 -7.29
N LEU A 783 -10.21 -6.34 -6.72
CA LEU A 783 -11.09 -6.40 -5.55
C LEU A 783 -10.39 -5.93 -4.25
N PHE A 784 -9.15 -6.35 -4.04
CA PHE A 784 -8.35 -5.92 -2.88
C PHE A 784 -7.99 -4.43 -2.96
N GLU A 785 -7.56 -3.96 -4.14
CA GLU A 785 -7.12 -2.57 -4.34
C GLU A 785 -8.25 -1.55 -4.34
N ASN A 786 -9.44 -1.88 -4.86
CA ASN A 786 -10.58 -0.95 -4.90
C ASN A 786 -11.50 -1.03 -3.68
N ALA A 787 -11.18 -1.84 -2.67
CA ALA A 787 -11.94 -1.87 -1.43
C ALA A 787 -11.89 -0.50 -0.74
N GLY A 788 -13.04 -0.01 -0.26
CA GLY A 788 -13.13 1.34 0.31
C GLY A 788 -12.65 1.47 1.76
N ASP A 789 -12.27 0.36 2.41
CA ASP A 789 -11.65 0.30 3.73
C ASP A 789 -10.16 -0.05 3.56
N ALA A 790 -9.31 0.40 4.48
CA ALA A 790 -7.91 -0.02 4.51
C ALA A 790 -7.85 -1.50 4.94
N ILE A 791 -7.18 -2.33 4.15
CA ILE A 791 -7.04 -3.76 4.43
C ILE A 791 -5.58 -4.05 4.72
N PHE A 792 -5.31 -4.71 5.85
CA PHE A 792 -3.99 -5.19 6.22
C PHE A 792 -3.98 -6.71 6.41
N ILE A 793 -2.93 -7.36 5.92
CA ILE A 793 -2.60 -8.76 6.26
C ILE A 793 -1.33 -8.74 7.10
N LEU A 794 -1.40 -9.24 8.32
CA LEU A 794 -0.31 -9.22 9.29
C LEU A 794 0.23 -10.63 9.53
N ASP A 795 1.55 -10.72 9.70
CA ASP A 795 2.23 -11.95 10.07
C ASP A 795 1.95 -12.32 11.54
N THR A 796 1.97 -13.61 11.85
CA THR A 796 1.77 -14.14 13.21
C THR A 796 2.92 -15.00 13.72
N GLU A 797 3.98 -15.22 12.93
CA GLU A 797 5.18 -15.93 13.38
C GLU A 797 5.88 -15.16 14.52
N GLU A 798 6.42 -15.86 15.53
CA GLU A 798 6.87 -15.25 16.80
C GLU A 798 7.85 -14.07 16.62
N GLU A 799 8.76 -14.12 15.64
CA GLU A 799 9.73 -13.05 15.38
C GLU A 799 9.14 -11.88 14.55
N LYS A 800 8.08 -12.13 13.77
CA LYS A 800 7.46 -11.20 12.83
C LYS A 800 6.03 -10.81 13.19
N ALA A 801 5.53 -11.21 14.35
CA ALA A 801 4.17 -10.96 14.77
C ALA A 801 3.80 -9.47 14.64
N GLY A 802 2.74 -9.19 13.89
CA GLY A 802 2.27 -7.83 13.61
C GLY A 802 2.97 -7.11 12.45
N SER A 803 3.94 -7.71 11.76
CA SER A 803 4.52 -7.17 10.53
C SER A 803 3.49 -7.15 9.40
N ILE A 804 3.44 -6.06 8.62
CA ILE A 804 2.50 -5.92 7.51
C ILE A 804 3.02 -6.67 6.29
N VAL A 805 2.31 -7.72 5.89
CA VAL A 805 2.66 -8.60 4.76
C VAL A 805 1.92 -8.18 3.48
N ALA A 806 0.74 -7.56 3.63
CA ALA A 806 0.02 -6.94 2.52
C ALA A 806 -0.81 -5.76 3.02
N ALA A 807 -0.92 -4.73 2.16
CA ALA A 807 -1.80 -3.58 2.35
C ALA A 807 -2.39 -3.17 1.00
N ASN A 808 -3.64 -2.69 0.96
CA ASN A 808 -4.27 -2.21 -0.27
C ASN A 808 -4.07 -0.69 -0.49
N GLN A 809 -4.40 -0.19 -1.68
CA GLN A 809 -4.30 1.24 -2.02
C GLN A 809 -5.02 2.15 -1.01
N ALA A 810 -6.18 1.75 -0.50
CA ALA A 810 -6.90 2.51 0.53
C ALA A 810 -6.09 2.64 1.84
N ALA A 811 -5.31 1.61 2.23
CA ALA A 811 -4.41 1.68 3.39
C ALA A 811 -3.26 2.69 3.18
N ALA A 812 -2.66 2.71 1.98
CA ALA A 812 -1.64 3.68 1.60
C ALA A 812 -2.18 5.13 1.65
N GLU A 813 -3.32 5.37 1.01
CA GLU A 813 -3.97 6.69 1.00
C GLU A 813 -4.39 7.13 2.41
N MET A 814 -4.93 6.20 3.21
CA MET A 814 -5.33 6.47 4.58
C MET A 814 -4.14 6.82 5.48
N HIS A 815 -2.99 6.17 5.33
CA HIS A 815 -1.86 6.42 6.23
C HIS A 815 -0.83 7.41 5.67
N GLY A 816 -0.95 7.81 4.40
CA GLY A 816 -0.01 8.70 3.72
C GLY A 816 1.35 8.05 3.42
N TYR A 817 1.42 6.72 3.49
CA TYR A 817 2.58 5.93 3.14
C TYR A 817 2.38 5.32 1.75
N SER A 818 3.47 5.10 1.03
CA SER A 818 3.41 4.19 -0.10
C SER A 818 3.20 2.75 0.38
N ILE A 819 2.61 1.90 -0.47
CA ILE A 819 2.45 0.47 -0.16
C ILE A 819 3.79 -0.16 0.23
N ASN A 820 4.88 0.15 -0.47
CA ASN A 820 6.21 -0.38 -0.16
C ASN A 820 6.71 0.02 1.23
N GLU A 821 6.40 1.23 1.68
CA GLU A 821 6.74 1.67 3.03
C GLU A 821 5.90 0.91 4.07
N LEU A 822 4.60 0.74 3.83
CA LEU A 822 3.73 -0.03 4.72
C LEU A 822 4.20 -1.48 4.88
N LEU A 823 4.63 -2.14 3.80
CA LEU A 823 5.14 -3.51 3.83
C LEU A 823 6.44 -3.68 4.62
N ALA A 824 7.18 -2.59 4.87
CA ALA A 824 8.40 -2.60 5.67
C ALA A 824 8.14 -2.31 7.17
N MET A 825 6.89 -2.05 7.55
CA MET A 825 6.50 -1.63 8.89
C MET A 825 5.76 -2.73 9.64
N LYS A 826 5.77 -2.64 10.96
CA LYS A 826 4.81 -3.33 11.83
C LYS A 826 3.57 -2.47 12.01
N ILE A 827 2.42 -3.13 12.21
CA ILE A 827 1.15 -2.43 12.48
C ILE A 827 1.26 -1.49 13.69
N THR A 828 2.06 -1.87 14.69
CA THR A 828 2.34 -1.07 15.89
C THR A 828 3.04 0.26 15.61
N GLU A 829 3.67 0.41 14.45
CA GLU A 829 4.31 1.65 14.02
C GLU A 829 3.29 2.64 13.44
N LEU A 830 2.16 2.13 12.93
CA LEU A 830 0.99 2.94 12.56
C LEU A 830 0.13 3.26 13.78
N ASP A 831 0.23 2.49 14.86
CA ASP A 831 -0.50 2.73 16.10
C ASP A 831 0.04 3.92 16.91
N THR A 832 -0.85 4.55 17.67
CA THR A 832 -0.45 5.41 18.80
C THR A 832 0.28 4.58 19.88
N PRO A 833 1.17 5.20 20.68
CA PRO A 833 1.97 4.45 21.68
C PRO A 833 1.13 3.62 22.66
N ASP A 834 -0.07 4.10 23.00
CA ASP A 834 -1.00 3.41 23.90
C ASP A 834 -1.58 2.15 23.26
N ILE A 835 -1.91 2.21 21.97
CA ILE A 835 -2.43 1.08 21.19
C ILE A 835 -1.30 0.09 20.88
N ALA A 836 -0.12 0.57 20.50
CA ALA A 836 1.06 -0.26 20.26
C ALA A 836 1.43 -1.13 21.48
N ARG A 837 1.18 -0.63 22.70
CA ARG A 837 1.41 -1.36 23.95
C ARG A 837 0.45 -2.53 24.17
N ILE A 838 -0.80 -2.42 23.70
CA ILE A 838 -1.82 -3.47 23.85
C ILE A 838 -1.90 -4.39 22.61
N ALA A 839 -1.29 -4.02 21.49
CA ALA A 839 -1.31 -4.79 20.25
C ALA A 839 -0.89 -6.27 20.43
N PRO A 840 0.15 -6.64 21.22
CA PRO A 840 0.49 -8.05 21.43
C PRO A 840 -0.62 -8.86 22.09
N GLU A 841 -1.38 -8.26 23.02
CA GLU A 841 -2.52 -8.91 23.67
C GLU A 841 -3.67 -9.14 22.67
N LEU A 842 -3.94 -8.14 21.82
CA LEU A 842 -4.95 -8.23 20.77
C LEU A 842 -4.60 -9.33 19.75
N ILE A 843 -3.35 -9.41 19.32
CA ILE A 843 -2.83 -10.47 18.43
C ILE A 843 -3.03 -11.85 19.07
N GLN A 844 -2.69 -12.01 20.35
CA GLN A 844 -2.86 -13.28 21.08
C GLN A 844 -4.33 -13.71 21.20
N ARG A 845 -5.25 -12.76 21.39
CA ARG A 845 -6.69 -13.05 21.40
C ARG A 845 -7.19 -13.50 20.03
N MET A 846 -6.74 -12.85 18.96
CA MET A 846 -7.06 -13.26 17.59
C MET A 846 -6.49 -14.64 17.24
N LEU A 847 -5.27 -14.98 17.69
CA LEU A 847 -4.67 -16.31 17.54
C LEU A 847 -5.47 -17.43 18.23
N LYS A 848 -6.23 -17.10 19.29
CA LYS A 848 -7.18 -18.01 19.95
C LYS A 848 -8.54 -18.10 19.24
N GLY A 849 -8.70 -17.41 18.10
CA GLY A 849 -9.90 -17.42 17.27
C GLY A 849 -10.90 -16.29 17.57
N GLU A 850 -10.57 -15.34 18.45
CA GLU A 850 -11.46 -14.21 18.75
C GLU A 850 -11.45 -13.18 17.61
N LYS A 851 -12.64 -12.67 17.24
CA LYS A 851 -12.76 -11.52 16.33
C LYS A 851 -12.86 -10.23 17.15
N ILE A 852 -12.08 -9.23 16.78
CA ILE A 852 -11.99 -7.97 17.52
C ILE A 852 -12.54 -6.83 16.68
N LYS A 853 -13.51 -6.10 17.22
CA LYS A 853 -14.03 -4.83 16.69
C LYS A 853 -13.82 -3.73 17.73
N LYS A 854 -13.07 -2.67 17.39
CA LYS A 854 -12.78 -1.58 18.32
C LYS A 854 -12.35 -0.28 17.62
N ASP A 855 -12.74 0.87 18.18
CA ASP A 855 -12.20 2.18 17.82
C ASP A 855 -10.80 2.34 18.45
N ILE A 856 -9.79 2.54 17.61
CA ILE A 856 -8.38 2.76 17.98
C ILE A 856 -7.86 4.02 17.29
N TYR A 857 -6.62 4.42 17.59
CA TYR A 857 -6.00 5.61 16.99
C TYR A 857 -4.71 5.23 16.28
N HIS A 858 -4.68 5.54 15.00
CA HIS A 858 -3.51 5.39 14.14
C HIS A 858 -2.82 6.74 13.94
N ARG A 859 -1.62 6.70 13.39
CA ARG A 859 -0.74 7.82 13.09
C ARG A 859 -0.33 7.73 11.63
N ARG A 860 -0.56 8.81 10.87
CA ARG A 860 -0.12 8.94 9.48
C ARG A 860 1.38 9.23 9.41
N LYS A 861 1.95 9.17 8.21
CA LYS A 861 3.36 9.49 7.93
C LYS A 861 3.78 10.89 8.37
N ASP A 862 2.87 11.85 8.30
CA ASP A 862 3.07 13.22 8.77
C ASP A 862 2.90 13.38 10.30
N ASN A 863 2.79 12.27 11.04
CA ASN A 863 2.51 12.15 12.46
C ASN A 863 1.12 12.63 12.91
N THR A 864 0.20 12.93 12.00
CA THR A 864 -1.18 13.22 12.38
C THR A 864 -1.85 11.97 12.95
N VAL A 865 -2.47 12.11 14.13
CA VAL A 865 -3.20 11.03 14.78
C VAL A 865 -4.67 11.11 14.35
N PHE A 866 -5.24 9.98 13.98
CA PHE A 866 -6.62 9.90 13.54
C PHE A 866 -7.31 8.63 14.05
N PRO A 867 -8.63 8.69 14.34
CA PRO A 867 -9.36 7.54 14.84
C PRO A 867 -9.74 6.57 13.72
N VAL A 868 -9.60 5.28 13.99
CA VAL A 868 -9.85 4.17 13.10
C VAL A 868 -10.77 3.16 13.79
N GLU A 869 -11.86 2.76 13.13
CA GLU A 869 -12.63 1.58 13.54
C GLU A 869 -11.97 0.33 12.94
N MET A 870 -11.29 -0.44 13.78
CA MET A 870 -10.59 -1.67 13.39
C MET A 870 -11.51 -2.88 13.56
N ASN A 871 -11.59 -3.72 12.52
CA ASN A 871 -12.18 -5.06 12.56
C ASN A 871 -11.13 -6.09 12.16
N ALA A 872 -10.67 -6.92 13.09
CA ALA A 872 -9.57 -7.85 12.84
C ALA A 872 -9.85 -9.28 13.34
N GLY A 873 -9.27 -10.27 12.66
CA GLY A 873 -9.39 -11.69 13.03
C GLY A 873 -8.41 -12.61 12.31
N LEU A 874 -8.40 -13.88 12.71
CA LEU A 874 -7.48 -14.89 12.18
C LEU A 874 -7.84 -15.34 10.76
N LEU A 875 -6.82 -15.41 9.89
CA LEU A 875 -6.86 -15.94 8.52
C LEU A 875 -5.85 -17.08 8.39
N GLU A 876 -6.30 -18.30 8.10
CA GLU A 876 -5.44 -19.47 7.92
C GLU A 876 -5.20 -19.75 6.42
N LEU A 877 -3.94 -19.72 5.98
CA LEU A 877 -3.52 -19.96 4.59
C LEU A 877 -2.46 -21.07 4.54
N GLY A 878 -2.88 -22.28 4.17
CA GLY A 878 -2.02 -23.45 4.25
C GLY A 878 -1.62 -23.73 5.69
N ASP A 879 -0.32 -23.84 5.95
CA ASP A 879 0.24 -24.06 7.30
C ASP A 879 0.51 -22.75 8.06
N HIS A 880 0.40 -21.58 7.40
CA HIS A 880 0.68 -20.29 8.01
C HIS A 880 -0.60 -19.58 8.47
N LYS A 881 -0.50 -18.92 9.63
CA LYS A 881 -1.56 -18.11 10.21
C LYS A 881 -1.25 -16.63 9.99
N TYR A 882 -2.25 -15.88 9.56
CA TYR A 882 -2.19 -14.44 9.37
C TYR A 882 -3.31 -13.77 10.15
N ILE A 883 -3.18 -12.47 10.43
CA ILE A 883 -4.29 -11.64 10.89
C ILE A 883 -4.76 -10.78 9.72
N LEU A 884 -6.06 -10.80 9.45
CA LEU A 884 -6.69 -9.91 8.49
C LEU A 884 -7.39 -8.79 9.26
N ALA A 885 -7.03 -7.54 8.98
CA ALA A 885 -7.61 -6.36 9.59
C ALA A 885 -8.25 -5.44 8.53
N PHE A 886 -9.44 -4.93 8.84
CA PHE A 886 -10.15 -3.91 8.09
C PHE A 886 -10.25 -2.66 8.95
N ASP A 887 -9.64 -1.60 8.47
CA ASP A 887 -9.51 -0.34 9.17
C ASP A 887 -10.29 0.73 8.43
N ARG A 888 -11.23 1.35 9.15
CA ARG A 888 -12.07 2.42 8.62
C ARG A 888 -11.75 3.73 9.31
N ASP A 889 -11.36 4.73 8.55
CA ASP A 889 -11.17 6.09 9.06
C ASP A 889 -12.52 6.66 9.51
N ILE A 890 -12.66 6.89 10.81
CA ILE A 890 -13.87 7.44 11.45
C ILE A 890 -13.69 8.91 11.86
N THR A 891 -12.67 9.60 11.32
CA THR A 891 -12.38 11.01 11.63
C THR A 891 -13.60 11.89 11.44
N LYS A 892 -14.34 11.72 10.31
CA LYS A 892 -15.56 12.49 10.05
C LYS A 892 -16.66 12.24 11.09
N ARG A 893 -16.83 10.98 11.53
CA ARG A 893 -17.81 10.61 12.58
C ARG A 893 -17.44 11.28 13.90
N LYS A 894 -16.17 11.18 14.31
CA LYS A 894 -15.67 11.77 15.56
C LYS A 894 -15.73 13.29 15.55
N LEU A 895 -15.33 13.94 14.46
CA LEU A 895 -15.45 15.38 14.30
C LEU A 895 -16.91 15.86 14.32
N ALA A 896 -17.84 15.09 13.77
CA ALA A 896 -19.27 15.40 13.85
C ALA A 896 -19.82 15.24 15.28
N GLU A 897 -19.46 14.17 15.99
CA GLU A 897 -19.82 13.98 17.41
C GLU A 897 -19.29 15.12 18.30
N GLU A 898 -18.03 15.51 18.09
CA GLU A 898 -17.39 16.63 18.77
C GLU A 898 -18.03 17.97 18.39
N ALA A 899 -18.35 18.18 17.11
CA ALA A 899 -19.04 19.37 16.63
C ALA A 899 -20.42 19.48 17.26
N ILE A 900 -21.22 18.41 17.31
CA ILE A 900 -22.52 18.39 17.99
C ILE A 900 -22.36 18.76 19.46
N THR A 901 -21.39 18.16 20.15
CA THR A 901 -21.12 18.46 21.56
C THR A 901 -20.70 19.92 21.77
N LYS A 902 -19.86 20.45 20.87
CA LYS A 902 -19.42 21.84 20.88
C LYS A 902 -20.57 22.80 20.64
N TYR A 903 -21.39 22.57 19.62
CA TYR A 903 -22.56 23.40 19.30
C TYR A 903 -23.62 23.36 20.40
N THR A 904 -23.79 22.21 21.06
CA THR A 904 -24.69 22.09 22.23
C THR A 904 -24.19 22.97 23.37
N LYS A 905 -22.89 22.97 23.67
CA LYS A 905 -22.28 23.87 24.66
C LYS A 905 -22.36 25.34 24.26
N GLU A 906 -22.14 25.69 22.99
CA GLU A 906 -22.30 27.06 22.48
C GLU A 906 -23.76 27.56 22.64
N LEU A 907 -24.74 26.68 22.42
CA LEU A 907 -26.15 26.99 22.62
C LEU A 907 -26.48 27.23 24.11
N GLU A 908 -25.97 26.39 25.00
CA GLU A 908 -26.10 26.57 26.46
C GLU A 908 -25.49 27.91 26.92
N GLU A 909 -24.31 28.27 26.40
CA GLU A 909 -23.64 29.53 26.71
C GLU A 909 -24.39 30.75 26.16
N SER A 910 -24.95 30.64 24.94
CA SER A 910 -25.81 31.67 24.35
C SER A 910 -27.09 31.89 25.16
N ASN A 911 -27.74 30.82 25.62
CA ASN A 911 -28.92 30.92 26.48
C ASN A 911 -28.60 31.59 27.82
N ARG A 912 -27.46 31.24 28.42
CA ARG A 912 -26.99 31.85 29.66
C ARG A 912 -26.70 33.35 29.51
N MET A 913 -26.09 33.77 28.40
CA MET A 913 -25.86 35.19 28.12
C MET A 913 -27.15 35.98 27.93
N LYS A 914 -28.16 35.37 27.31
CA LYS A 914 -29.47 35.99 27.11
C LYS A 914 -30.18 36.24 28.45
N GLU A 915 -30.17 35.26 29.35
CA GLU A 915 -30.71 35.43 30.72
C GLU A 915 -29.98 36.53 31.48
N LEU A 916 -28.66 36.55 31.34
CA LEU A 916 -27.80 37.53 31.98
C LEU A 916 -28.07 38.96 31.51
N PHE A 917 -28.27 39.15 30.22
CA PHE A 917 -28.61 40.43 29.62
C PHE A 917 -29.95 40.95 30.15
N ILE A 918 -30.94 40.07 30.26
CA ILE A 918 -32.24 40.40 30.83
C ILE A 918 -32.10 40.88 32.27
N ASP A 919 -31.22 40.26 33.07
CA ASP A 919 -30.99 40.62 34.47
C ASP A 919 -30.24 41.95 34.64
N ILE A 920 -29.24 42.23 33.80
CA ILE A 920 -28.51 43.51 33.82
C ILE A 920 -29.45 44.65 33.41
N MET A 921 -30.17 44.48 32.30
CA MET A 921 -31.12 45.47 31.83
C MET A 921 -32.21 45.73 32.87
N HIS A 922 -32.70 44.68 33.54
CA HIS A 922 -33.68 44.82 34.63
C HIS A 922 -33.10 45.65 35.78
N HIS A 923 -31.91 45.31 36.28
CA HIS A 923 -31.26 46.05 37.38
C HIS A 923 -30.90 47.50 37.02
N ASP A 924 -30.29 47.72 35.85
CA ASP A 924 -29.79 49.03 35.43
C ASP A 924 -30.92 49.98 35.00
N LEU A 925 -32.04 49.45 34.51
CA LEU A 925 -33.25 50.25 34.28
C LEU A 925 -34.01 50.53 35.58
N LEU A 926 -34.13 49.55 36.49
CA LEU A 926 -34.89 49.74 37.72
C LEU A 926 -34.18 50.62 38.76
N ASN A 927 -32.86 50.60 38.85
CA ASN A 927 -32.12 51.41 39.82
C ASN A 927 -32.37 52.93 39.73
N PRO A 928 -32.26 53.57 38.55
CA PRO A 928 -32.60 54.99 38.43
C PRO A 928 -34.09 55.25 38.68
N LEU A 929 -34.99 54.31 38.30
CA LEU A 929 -36.43 54.43 38.53
C LEU A 929 -36.79 54.32 40.02
N ASN A 930 -36.17 53.40 40.75
CA ASN A 930 -36.30 53.23 42.21
C ASN A 930 -35.78 54.47 42.96
N THR A 931 -34.64 55.00 42.51
CA THR A 931 -34.07 56.23 43.06
C THR A 931 -35.03 57.41 42.86
N ALA A 932 -35.59 57.57 41.66
CA ALA A 932 -36.59 58.59 41.37
C ALA A 932 -37.86 58.41 42.23
N ASN A 933 -38.33 57.17 42.39
CA ASN A 933 -39.48 56.84 43.22
C ASN A 933 -39.26 57.18 44.71
N GLY A 934 -38.05 56.90 45.23
CA GLY A 934 -37.65 57.27 46.60
C GLY A 934 -37.62 58.77 46.84
N TYR A 935 -37.10 59.56 45.89
CA TYR A 935 -37.15 61.02 45.98
C TYR A 935 -38.59 61.56 45.94
N ILE A 936 -39.48 60.94 45.18
CA ILE A 936 -40.90 61.33 45.13
C ILE A 936 -41.62 61.05 46.46
N GLU A 937 -41.31 59.95 47.14
CA GLU A 937 -41.80 59.66 48.50
C GLU A 937 -41.39 60.75 49.49
N ILE A 938 -40.10 61.09 49.53
CA ILE A 938 -39.56 62.13 50.43
C ILE A 938 -40.21 63.50 50.14
N LEU A 939 -40.36 63.84 48.85
CA LEU A 939 -41.04 65.07 48.43
C LEU A 939 -42.52 65.07 48.84
N LYS A 940 -43.19 63.92 48.80
CA LYS A 940 -44.60 63.80 49.20
C LYS A 940 -44.79 63.93 50.72
N GLU A 941 -43.88 63.38 51.53
CA GLU A 941 -43.94 63.49 53.00
C GLU A 941 -43.68 64.92 53.50
N SER A 942 -42.87 65.69 52.77
CA SER A 942 -42.50 67.07 53.13
C SER A 942 -43.41 68.15 52.52
N GLU A 943 -44.29 67.79 51.58
CA GLU A 943 -45.15 68.73 50.86
C GLU A 943 -46.55 68.80 51.49
N THR A 944 -47.03 70.01 51.74
CA THR A 944 -48.33 70.26 52.39
C THR A 944 -49.41 70.69 51.40
N ASN A 945 -49.05 71.04 50.15
CA ASN A 945 -49.99 71.47 49.13
C ASN A 945 -50.73 70.26 48.48
N PRO A 946 -52.07 70.18 48.58
CA PRO A 946 -52.86 69.06 48.02
C PRO A 946 -52.70 68.84 46.51
N GLU A 947 -52.56 69.91 45.70
CA GLU A 947 -52.37 69.78 44.26
C GLU A 947 -51.00 69.18 43.92
N LYS A 948 -49.95 69.60 44.63
CA LYS A 948 -48.60 69.05 44.41
C LYS A 948 -48.50 67.61 44.87
N ILE A 949 -49.15 67.25 45.98
CA ILE A 949 -49.28 65.85 46.39
C ILE A 949 -49.96 65.04 45.29
N ALA A 950 -51.04 65.54 44.68
CA ALA A 950 -51.71 64.85 43.57
C ALA A 950 -50.83 64.70 42.31
N TYR A 951 -49.99 65.69 41.99
CA TYR A 951 -48.99 65.56 40.91
C TYR A 951 -47.93 64.51 41.23
N LEU A 952 -47.36 64.53 42.44
CA LEU A 952 -46.38 63.54 42.90
C LEU A 952 -46.98 62.13 42.90
N GLU A 953 -48.24 61.97 43.30
CA GLU A 953 -48.95 60.69 43.21
C GLU A 953 -49.14 60.20 41.77
N THR A 954 -49.33 61.12 40.83
CA THR A 954 -49.45 60.78 39.41
C THR A 954 -48.10 60.35 38.82
N VAL A 955 -47.02 61.06 39.13
CA VAL A 955 -45.66 60.68 38.70
C VAL A 955 -45.26 59.34 39.32
N LYS A 956 -45.49 59.16 40.63
CA LYS A 956 -45.27 57.90 41.34
C LYS A 956 -46.01 56.75 40.66
N ARG A 957 -47.29 56.94 40.37
CA ARG A 957 -48.13 55.91 39.71
C ARG A 957 -47.59 55.51 38.34
N ASN A 958 -47.05 56.44 37.56
CA ASN A 958 -46.47 56.13 36.26
C ASN A 958 -45.10 55.47 36.37
N LEU A 959 -44.27 55.87 37.34
CA LEU A 959 -43.00 55.20 37.64
C LEU A 959 -43.23 53.74 38.05
N VAL A 960 -44.13 53.51 39.01
CA VAL A 960 -44.48 52.15 39.47
C VAL A 960 -45.02 51.30 38.30
N LYS A 961 -45.85 51.87 37.43
CA LYS A 961 -46.30 51.17 36.21
C LYS A 961 -45.15 50.80 35.26
N GLY A 962 -44.17 51.68 35.08
CA GLY A 962 -42.99 51.41 34.26
C GLY A 962 -42.15 50.28 34.85
N MET A 963 -41.97 50.28 36.18
CA MET A 963 -41.29 49.20 36.89
C MET A 963 -42.02 47.86 36.75
N ASP A 964 -43.35 47.84 36.90
CA ASP A 964 -44.17 46.64 36.72
C ASP A 964 -44.10 46.09 35.27
N LEU A 965 -43.98 46.97 34.27
CA LEU A 965 -43.82 46.56 32.88
C LEU A 965 -42.48 45.87 32.63
N ILE A 966 -41.39 46.44 33.17
CA ILE A 966 -40.06 45.85 33.10
C ILE A 966 -40.06 44.48 33.78
N ASP A 967 -40.64 44.38 34.99
CA ASP A 967 -40.68 43.12 35.73
C ASP A 967 -41.47 42.03 34.99
N ASN A 968 -42.65 42.38 34.45
CA ASN A 968 -43.47 41.42 33.69
C ASN A 968 -42.82 41.01 32.37
N ALA A 969 -42.13 41.92 31.67
CA ALA A 969 -41.41 41.60 30.44
C ALA A 969 -40.26 40.63 30.70
N THR A 970 -39.50 40.85 31.77
CA THR A 970 -38.44 39.94 32.22
C THR A 970 -39.00 38.56 32.58
N ARG A 971 -40.08 38.51 33.38
CA ARG A 971 -40.73 37.23 33.74
C ARG A 971 -41.20 36.45 32.52
N TYR A 972 -41.85 37.12 31.58
CA TYR A 972 -42.31 36.48 30.35
C TYR A 972 -41.14 35.93 29.53
N SER A 973 -40.07 36.71 29.37
CA SER A 973 -38.90 36.27 28.59
C SER A 973 -38.23 35.02 29.18
N ARG A 974 -38.27 34.84 30.51
CA ARG A 974 -37.75 33.63 31.18
C ARG A 974 -38.65 32.42 30.91
N LEU A 975 -39.97 32.60 30.91
CA LEU A 975 -40.94 31.52 30.64
C LEU A 975 -40.99 31.10 29.16
N GLU A 976 -40.69 32.01 28.24
CA GLU A 976 -40.63 31.71 26.81
C GLU A 976 -39.46 30.75 26.48
N GLY A 977 -38.34 30.84 27.19
CA GLY A 977 -37.15 30.01 26.98
C GLY A 977 -37.26 28.56 27.44
N LEU A 978 -38.29 28.21 28.22
CA LEU A 978 -38.50 26.85 28.73
C LEU A 978 -39.22 25.98 27.67
N GLU A 979 -38.63 24.84 27.32
CA GLU A 979 -39.33 23.80 26.51
C GLU A 979 -40.18 22.87 27.37
N SER A 980 -39.72 22.59 28.60
CA SER A 980 -40.43 21.74 29.55
C SER A 980 -40.09 22.16 30.98
N ILE A 981 -40.91 21.72 31.93
CA ILE A 981 -40.75 21.98 33.36
C ILE A 981 -40.85 20.66 34.13
N GLU A 982 -40.17 20.57 35.27
CA GLU A 982 -40.35 19.43 36.16
C GLU A 982 -41.74 19.46 36.78
N LEU A 983 -42.50 18.39 36.51
CA LEU A 983 -43.86 18.22 36.95
C LEU A 983 -43.88 17.23 38.12
N GLU A 984 -44.30 17.71 39.29
CA GLU A 984 -44.41 16.91 40.50
C GLU A 984 -45.87 16.53 40.77
N TYR A 985 -46.08 15.61 41.71
CA TYR A 985 -47.40 15.37 42.26
C TYR A 985 -47.87 16.62 43.03
N THR A 986 -48.92 17.28 42.53
CA THR A 986 -49.56 18.40 43.22
C THR A 986 -51.07 18.23 43.16
N ASP A 987 -51.73 18.43 44.30
CA ASP A 987 -53.19 18.51 44.36
C ASP A 987 -53.63 19.95 44.06
N LEU A 988 -54.29 20.15 42.91
CA LEU A 988 -54.71 21.48 42.47
C LEU A 988 -55.69 22.12 43.45
N LYS A 989 -56.51 21.35 44.17
CA LYS A 989 -57.43 21.88 45.20
C LYS A 989 -56.66 22.63 46.29
N VAL A 990 -55.63 21.98 46.85
CA VAL A 990 -54.81 22.53 47.94
C VAL A 990 -54.05 23.78 47.48
N LEU A 991 -53.61 23.78 46.22
CA LEU A 991 -52.91 24.93 45.64
C LEU A 991 -53.85 26.12 45.44
N THR A 992 -55.03 25.91 44.86
CA THR A 992 -56.03 26.97 44.66
C THR A 992 -56.53 27.53 45.98
N GLU A 993 -56.74 26.71 47.01
CA GLU A 993 -57.10 27.17 48.37
C GLU A 993 -56.06 28.15 48.94
N LYS A 994 -54.77 27.84 48.81
CA LYS A 994 -53.69 28.74 49.25
C LYS A 994 -53.66 30.08 48.50
N VAL A 995 -53.96 30.07 47.19
CA VAL A 995 -54.03 31.29 46.39
C VAL A 995 -55.24 32.15 46.80
N ILE A 996 -56.36 31.52 47.15
CA ILE A 996 -57.52 32.26 47.64
C ILE A 996 -57.20 32.95 48.95
N GLU A 997 -56.56 32.26 49.91
CA GLU A 997 -56.19 32.83 51.22
C GLU A 997 -55.39 34.14 51.09
N THR A 998 -54.49 34.24 50.10
CA THR A 998 -53.69 35.46 49.87
C THR A 998 -54.49 36.60 49.24
N LEU A 999 -55.57 36.29 48.51
CA LEU A 999 -56.40 37.28 47.79
C LEU A 999 -57.65 37.72 48.56
N VAL A 1000 -58.03 37.04 49.65
CA VAL A 1000 -59.15 37.43 50.53
C VAL A 1000 -59.07 38.89 51.01
N PRO A 1001 -57.92 39.44 51.47
CA PRO A 1001 -57.84 40.84 51.89
C PRO A 1001 -58.14 41.82 50.75
N LEU A 1002 -57.70 41.50 49.53
CA LEU A 1002 -57.95 42.31 48.34
C LEU A 1002 -59.43 42.31 47.95
N ALA A 1003 -60.07 41.14 48.01
CA ALA A 1003 -61.50 40.99 47.76
C ALA A 1003 -62.34 41.73 48.83
N THR A 1004 -61.98 41.57 50.11
CA THR A 1004 -62.65 42.25 51.24
C THR A 1004 -62.55 43.77 51.13
N GLY A 1005 -61.38 44.30 50.75
CA GLY A 1005 -61.18 45.73 50.50
C GLY A 1005 -62.00 46.29 49.33
N LYS A 1006 -62.58 45.43 48.49
CA LYS A 1006 -63.49 45.76 47.40
C LYS A 1006 -64.93 45.29 47.62
N GLU A 1007 -65.26 44.84 48.84
CA GLU A 1007 -66.58 44.28 49.17
C GLU A 1007 -66.98 43.09 48.27
N MET A 1008 -66.01 42.27 47.87
CA MET A 1008 -66.21 41.05 47.07
C MET A 1008 -65.98 39.78 47.89
N GLU A 1009 -66.80 38.76 47.64
CA GLU A 1009 -66.72 37.43 48.24
C GLU A 1009 -66.09 36.42 47.26
N ILE A 1010 -65.23 35.52 47.76
CA ILE A 1010 -64.65 34.44 46.94
C ILE A 1010 -65.32 33.12 47.35
N GLU A 1011 -66.17 32.58 46.48
CA GLU A 1011 -66.85 31.31 46.68
C GLU A 1011 -66.04 30.18 46.01
N ASN A 1012 -65.51 29.25 46.80
CA ASN A 1012 -64.74 28.11 46.30
C ASN A 1012 -65.54 26.79 46.41
N TYR A 1013 -65.96 26.24 45.27
CA TYR A 1013 -66.69 24.97 45.18
C TYR A 1013 -65.81 23.78 44.78
N ILE A 1014 -64.48 23.93 44.77
CA ILE A 1014 -63.54 22.84 44.53
C ILE A 1014 -63.49 21.93 45.77
N THR A 1015 -64.40 20.96 45.84
CA THR A 1015 -64.56 20.08 47.01
C THR A 1015 -63.75 18.79 46.94
N ARG A 1016 -63.38 18.34 45.73
CA ARG A 1016 -62.67 17.08 45.50
C ARG A 1016 -61.17 17.28 45.31
N SER A 1017 -60.38 16.31 45.76
CA SER A 1017 -58.94 16.24 45.43
C SER A 1017 -58.75 16.11 43.92
N MET A 1018 -57.84 16.91 43.36
CA MET A 1018 -57.56 17.02 41.92
C MET A 1018 -56.05 16.81 41.67
N PRO A 1019 -55.56 15.55 41.79
CA PRO A 1019 -54.15 15.24 41.62
C PRO A 1019 -53.72 15.41 40.17
N ALA A 1020 -52.76 16.30 39.94
CA ALA A 1020 -52.18 16.59 38.63
C ALA A 1020 -50.66 16.42 38.68
N ARG A 1021 -50.08 16.15 37.51
CA ARG A 1021 -48.62 16.21 37.33
C ARG A 1021 -48.29 17.66 36.96
N CYS A 1022 -48.02 18.51 37.95
CA CYS A 1022 -47.79 19.93 37.72
C CYS A 1022 -46.73 20.55 38.63
N ASN A 1023 -46.09 21.60 38.13
CA ASN A 1023 -45.19 22.46 38.88
C ASN A 1023 -46.01 23.49 39.68
N ARG A 1024 -45.47 23.94 40.82
CA ARG A 1024 -46.17 24.87 41.73
C ARG A 1024 -46.43 26.25 41.11
N ILE A 1025 -45.69 26.63 40.07
CA ILE A 1025 -45.88 27.87 39.30
C ILE A 1025 -47.30 27.99 38.69
N ILE A 1026 -48.02 26.87 38.53
CA ILE A 1026 -49.44 26.89 38.10
C ILE A 1026 -50.33 27.71 39.05
N GLY A 1027 -49.90 27.91 40.31
CA GLY A 1027 -50.58 28.80 41.25
C GLY A 1027 -50.68 30.25 40.76
N GLU A 1028 -49.70 30.73 40.00
CA GLU A 1028 -49.70 32.09 39.43
C GLU A 1028 -50.78 32.27 38.37
N VAL A 1029 -51.19 31.20 37.68
CA VAL A 1029 -52.32 31.24 36.74
C VAL A 1029 -53.60 31.55 37.49
N PHE A 1030 -53.84 30.83 38.60
CA PHE A 1030 -55.00 31.06 39.45
C PHE A 1030 -54.95 32.45 40.08
N GLU A 1031 -53.79 32.89 40.57
CA GLU A 1031 -53.65 34.22 41.16
C GLU A 1031 -53.95 35.33 40.15
N ASN A 1032 -53.43 35.21 38.91
CA ASN A 1032 -53.70 36.17 37.85
C ASN A 1032 -55.19 36.23 37.48
N PHE A 1033 -55.83 35.07 37.31
CA PHE A 1033 -57.25 35.02 36.93
C PHE A 1033 -58.17 35.50 38.06
N ILE A 1034 -57.93 35.09 39.30
CA ILE A 1034 -58.73 35.53 40.47
C ILE A 1034 -58.49 37.02 40.74
N SER A 1035 -57.24 37.50 40.69
CA SER A 1035 -56.92 38.93 40.84
C SER A 1035 -57.57 39.78 39.76
N ASN A 1036 -57.59 39.29 38.51
CA ASN A 1036 -58.29 39.96 37.41
C ASN A 1036 -59.81 39.96 37.64
N ALA A 1037 -60.40 38.84 38.06
CA ALA A 1037 -61.83 38.80 38.42
C ALA A 1037 -62.16 39.85 39.50
N ILE A 1038 -61.34 39.96 40.56
CA ILE A 1038 -61.50 40.99 41.62
C ILE A 1038 -61.29 42.42 41.09
N LYS A 1039 -60.43 42.60 40.08
CA LYS A 1039 -60.14 43.92 39.50
C LYS A 1039 -61.25 44.41 38.57
N TYR A 1040 -61.75 43.54 37.71
CA TYR A 1040 -62.62 43.87 36.58
C TYR A 1040 -64.10 43.57 36.81
N ALA A 1041 -64.47 42.80 37.84
CA ALA A 1041 -65.87 42.57 38.22
C ALA A 1041 -66.46 43.75 39.02
N SER A 1042 -66.44 44.96 38.46
CA SER A 1042 -66.96 46.18 39.09
C SER A 1042 -68.45 46.13 39.45
N MET A 1043 -69.23 45.24 38.84
CA MET A 1043 -70.65 45.00 39.16
C MET A 1043 -70.89 43.72 39.97
N GLY A 1044 -69.89 42.83 40.07
CA GLY A 1044 -70.02 41.52 40.71
C GLY A 1044 -69.55 41.56 42.15
N LYS A 1045 -70.41 41.19 43.10
CA LYS A 1045 -70.02 41.05 44.52
C LYS A 1045 -69.29 39.75 44.84
N LYS A 1046 -69.09 38.88 43.85
CA LYS A 1046 -68.45 37.58 44.08
C LYS A 1046 -67.59 37.09 42.92
N VAL A 1047 -66.64 36.22 43.24
CA VAL A 1047 -65.87 35.40 42.28
C VAL A 1047 -66.11 33.94 42.66
N VAL A 1048 -66.47 33.11 41.68
CA VAL A 1048 -66.77 31.70 41.92
C VAL A 1048 -65.68 30.82 41.30
N LEU A 1049 -65.22 29.81 42.04
CA LEU A 1049 -64.28 28.81 41.55
C LEU A 1049 -64.90 27.42 41.55
N GLU A 1050 -64.80 26.72 40.42
CA GLU A 1050 -65.33 25.36 40.24
C GLU A 1050 -64.27 24.41 39.69
N GLY A 1051 -64.31 23.15 40.11
CA GLY A 1051 -63.39 22.10 39.69
C GLY A 1051 -64.14 20.94 39.04
N GLU A 1052 -63.81 20.62 37.81
CA GLU A 1052 -64.48 19.59 37.00
C GLU A 1052 -63.51 18.50 36.54
N ASP A 1053 -64.05 17.29 36.38
CA ASP A 1053 -63.34 16.15 35.80
C ASP A 1053 -63.56 16.12 34.28
N GLY A 1054 -62.50 16.35 33.50
CA GLY A 1054 -62.50 16.26 32.03
C GLY A 1054 -62.16 14.86 31.49
N GLY A 1055 -62.12 13.83 32.33
CA GLY A 1055 -61.70 12.47 31.99
C GLY A 1055 -60.18 12.31 32.09
N LYS A 1056 -59.44 12.74 31.07
CA LYS A 1056 -57.95 12.69 31.03
C LYS A 1056 -57.27 13.91 31.66
N SER A 1057 -58.03 14.97 31.92
CA SER A 1057 -57.59 16.26 32.47
C SER A 1057 -58.49 16.72 33.61
N TRP A 1058 -57.99 17.61 34.44
CA TRP A 1058 -58.73 18.41 35.40
C TRP A 1058 -59.03 19.79 34.79
N ARG A 1059 -60.23 20.31 35.00
CA ARG A 1059 -60.61 21.67 34.59
C ARG A 1059 -60.94 22.52 35.81
N ILE A 1060 -60.34 23.69 35.92
CA ILE A 1060 -60.65 24.69 36.95
C ILE A 1060 -61.23 25.91 36.26
N LYS A 1061 -62.41 26.33 36.70
CA LYS A 1061 -63.13 27.48 36.18
C LYS A 1061 -63.10 28.60 37.21
N ILE A 1062 -62.70 29.80 36.77
CA ILE A 1062 -62.75 31.03 37.56
C ILE A 1062 -63.81 31.90 36.90
N ILE A 1063 -64.93 32.09 37.60
CA ILE A 1063 -66.11 32.76 37.09
C ILE A 1063 -66.17 34.16 37.73
N ASP A 1064 -66.10 35.17 36.89
CA ASP A 1064 -66.37 36.55 37.28
C ASP A 1064 -67.78 36.98 36.87
N PHE A 1065 -68.32 37.96 37.60
CA PHE A 1065 -69.65 38.53 37.38
C PHE A 1065 -69.58 39.99 36.91
N GLY A 1066 -68.59 40.29 36.06
CA GLY A 1066 -68.35 41.61 35.49
C GLY A 1066 -69.09 41.88 34.18
N GLU A 1067 -68.53 42.76 33.35
CA GLU A 1067 -69.14 43.19 32.08
C GLU A 1067 -68.96 42.19 30.91
N GLY A 1068 -68.28 41.06 31.13
CA GLY A 1068 -67.97 40.09 30.08
C GLY A 1068 -66.88 40.55 29.10
N ILE A 1069 -66.50 39.64 28.17
CA ILE A 1069 -65.47 39.86 27.15
C ILE A 1069 -66.08 39.58 25.78
N ASN A 1070 -65.97 40.54 24.84
CA ASN A 1070 -66.47 40.36 23.47
C ASN A 1070 -65.76 39.20 22.76
N ASP A 1071 -66.49 38.47 21.91
CA ASP A 1071 -65.95 37.32 21.15
C ASP A 1071 -64.68 37.65 20.34
N THR A 1072 -64.61 38.85 19.76
CA THR A 1072 -63.44 39.31 18.97
C THR A 1072 -62.18 39.51 19.82
N ASP A 1073 -62.35 39.71 21.13
CA ASP A 1073 -61.26 40.00 22.05
C ASP A 1073 -60.85 38.78 22.89
N LYS A 1074 -61.68 37.74 23.01
CA LYS A 1074 -61.40 36.52 23.81
C LYS A 1074 -60.08 35.82 23.46
N ALA A 1075 -59.67 35.82 22.20
CA ALA A 1075 -58.37 35.29 21.79
C ALA A 1075 -57.24 36.32 21.99
N ARG A 1076 -57.53 37.59 21.72
CA ARG A 1076 -56.56 38.70 21.73
C ARG A 1076 -56.11 39.11 23.13
N ILE A 1077 -56.92 38.87 24.16
CA ILE A 1077 -56.56 39.16 25.55
C ILE A 1077 -55.37 38.33 26.06
N PHE A 1078 -55.04 37.22 25.39
CA PHE A 1078 -53.85 36.41 25.70
C PHE A 1078 -52.60 36.85 24.90
N GLU A 1079 -52.73 37.79 23.95
CA GLU A 1079 -51.61 38.34 23.18
C GLU A 1079 -50.81 39.39 23.98
N ARG A 1080 -49.53 39.55 23.66
CA ARG A 1080 -48.61 40.45 24.38
C ARG A 1080 -49.03 41.93 24.22
N PHE A 1081 -48.99 42.67 25.33
CA PHE A 1081 -49.27 44.12 25.40
C PHE A 1081 -50.68 44.54 24.94
N ASN A 1082 -51.57 43.59 24.69
CA ASN A 1082 -52.91 43.86 24.21
C ASN A 1082 -53.83 44.16 25.41
N ARG A 1083 -54.56 45.28 25.36
CA ARG A 1083 -55.48 45.71 26.42
C ARG A 1083 -56.81 46.09 25.80
N MET A 1084 -57.89 45.83 26.53
CA MET A 1084 -59.19 46.44 26.22
C MET A 1084 -59.20 47.89 26.74
N ASP A 1085 -59.57 48.84 25.87
CA ASP A 1085 -59.68 50.27 26.19
C ASP A 1085 -60.85 50.52 27.16
N LYS A 1086 -60.65 50.20 28.44
CA LYS A 1086 -61.58 50.54 29.52
C LYS A 1086 -60.96 51.60 30.42
N THR A 1087 -61.62 52.76 30.50
CA THR A 1087 -61.21 53.91 31.31
C THR A 1087 -61.15 53.53 32.79
N GLY A 1088 -59.94 53.59 33.37
CA GLY A 1088 -59.75 53.52 34.83
C GLY A 1088 -59.25 52.19 35.40
N VAL A 1089 -59.11 51.12 34.61
CA VAL A 1089 -58.61 49.82 35.13
C VAL A 1089 -57.14 49.58 34.79
N LYS A 1090 -56.38 49.10 35.78
CA LYS A 1090 -54.91 48.97 35.77
C LYS A 1090 -54.48 47.53 35.45
N GLY A 1091 -53.58 47.36 34.49
CA GLY A 1091 -52.88 46.09 34.21
C GLY A 1091 -51.77 46.31 33.16
N SER A 1092 -50.76 45.43 33.09
CA SER A 1092 -49.63 45.55 32.16
C SER A 1092 -49.95 45.08 30.73
N GLY A 1093 -50.94 44.20 30.56
CA GLY A 1093 -51.21 43.50 29.29
C GLY A 1093 -50.32 42.27 29.06
N LEU A 1094 -49.55 41.87 30.09
CA LEU A 1094 -48.66 40.69 30.06
C LEU A 1094 -49.16 39.54 30.93
N GLY A 1095 -50.00 39.79 31.95
CA GLY A 1095 -50.41 38.78 32.93
C GLY A 1095 -51.16 37.58 32.34
N LEU A 1096 -52.09 37.81 31.40
CA LEU A 1096 -52.82 36.71 30.73
C LEU A 1096 -51.91 35.92 29.77
N ALA A 1097 -50.98 36.60 29.08
CA ALA A 1097 -49.99 35.94 28.23
C ALA A 1097 -49.03 35.05 29.04
N ILE A 1098 -48.62 35.51 30.24
CA ILE A 1098 -47.84 34.71 31.21
C ILE A 1098 -48.65 33.49 31.67
N ALA A 1099 -49.91 33.69 32.05
CA ALA A 1099 -50.78 32.62 32.50
C ALA A 1099 -50.97 31.52 31.42
N MET A 1100 -51.21 31.93 30.17
CA MET A 1100 -51.29 30.99 29.03
C MET A 1100 -49.99 30.20 28.84
N ARG A 1101 -48.83 30.87 28.87
CA ARG A 1101 -47.54 30.19 28.72
C ARG A 1101 -47.28 29.18 29.83
N ILE A 1102 -47.63 29.51 31.08
CA ILE A 1102 -47.49 28.57 32.20
C ILE A 1102 -48.38 27.34 31.96
N VAL A 1103 -49.61 27.51 31.50
CA VAL A 1103 -50.52 26.38 31.22
C VAL A 1103 -50.00 25.49 30.08
N GLU A 1104 -49.40 26.07 29.03
CA GLU A 1104 -48.77 25.31 27.94
C GLU A 1104 -47.61 24.44 28.42
N LEU A 1105 -46.74 24.96 29.31
CA LEU A 1105 -45.62 24.19 29.90
C LEU A 1105 -46.10 22.96 30.70
N HIS A 1106 -47.36 22.95 31.13
CA HIS A 1106 -48.00 21.84 31.82
C HIS A 1106 -48.74 20.87 30.87
N ASN A 1107 -48.58 21.02 29.55
CA ASN A 1107 -49.38 20.34 28.53
C ASN A 1107 -50.90 20.58 28.72
N GLY A 1108 -51.25 21.75 29.27
CA GLY A 1108 -52.61 22.17 29.52
C GLY A 1108 -53.13 23.12 28.45
N ARG A 1109 -54.37 23.56 28.62
CA ARG A 1109 -55.00 24.59 27.77
C ARG A 1109 -55.76 25.60 28.62
N THR A 1110 -55.81 26.85 28.17
CA THR A 1110 -56.63 27.89 28.80
C THR A 1110 -57.44 28.63 27.75
N TRP A 1111 -58.67 29.00 28.10
CA TRP A 1111 -59.56 29.80 27.24
C TRP A 1111 -60.58 30.55 28.10
N VAL A 1112 -61.42 31.37 27.44
CA VAL A 1112 -62.49 32.12 28.09
C VAL A 1112 -63.85 31.76 27.49
N GLU A 1113 -64.83 31.51 28.34
CA GLU A 1113 -66.25 31.29 27.98
C GLU A 1113 -67.11 32.45 28.52
N ASP A 1114 -68.32 32.61 28.00
CA ASP A 1114 -69.27 33.60 28.53
C ASP A 1114 -69.91 33.09 29.82
N ASN A 1115 -70.05 33.97 30.81
CA ASN A 1115 -70.89 33.70 31.97
C ASN A 1115 -72.35 34.07 31.64
N PRO A 1116 -73.31 33.11 31.65
CA PRO A 1116 -74.73 33.39 31.38
C PRO A 1116 -75.36 34.39 32.34
N GLU A 1117 -74.81 34.53 33.55
CA GLU A 1117 -75.27 35.48 34.58
C GLU A 1117 -74.60 36.88 34.44
N GLY A 1118 -73.80 37.09 33.39
CA GLY A 1118 -72.99 38.27 33.15
C GLY A 1118 -71.56 38.10 33.67
N GLY A 1119 -70.55 38.49 32.89
CA GLY A 1119 -69.13 38.30 33.21
C GLY A 1119 -68.43 37.30 32.29
N ALA A 1120 -67.26 36.79 32.71
CA ALA A 1120 -66.51 35.79 31.94
C ALA A 1120 -66.10 34.58 32.79
N VAL A 1121 -65.87 33.45 32.13
CA VAL A 1121 -65.40 32.21 32.75
C VAL A 1121 -64.02 31.89 32.19
N PHE A 1122 -62.98 32.04 33.02
CA PHE A 1122 -61.63 31.63 32.67
C PHE A 1122 -61.46 30.14 33.00
N VAL A 1123 -61.17 29.33 31.99
CA VAL A 1123 -61.03 27.88 32.15
C VAL A 1123 -59.57 27.48 32.00
N VAL A 1124 -59.05 26.72 32.97
CA VAL A 1124 -57.72 26.12 32.95
C VAL A 1124 -57.85 24.60 32.92
N GLU A 1125 -57.31 23.95 31.90
CA GLU A 1125 -57.28 22.50 31.74
C GLU A 1125 -55.86 21.96 31.95
N ILE A 1126 -55.68 21.01 32.87
CA ILE A 1126 -54.37 20.40 33.21
C ILE A 1126 -54.47 18.87 33.20
N PRO A 1127 -53.50 18.13 32.62
CA PRO A 1127 -53.50 16.66 32.62
C PRO A 1127 -53.46 16.04 34.03
N LYS A 1128 -54.17 14.92 34.21
CA LYS A 1128 -54.16 14.17 35.48
C LYS A 1128 -52.84 13.42 35.69
N TYR A 1129 -52.51 13.14 36.95
CA TYR A 1129 -51.44 12.19 37.29
C TYR A 1129 -51.91 10.75 36.99
N LEU A 1130 -51.35 10.11 35.95
CA LEU A 1130 -51.60 8.71 35.61
C LEU A 1130 -50.46 7.84 36.19
N ASN A 1131 -50.74 7.01 37.19
CA ASN A 1131 -49.82 5.95 37.60
C ASN A 1131 -49.66 4.96 36.44
N GLN A 1132 -48.52 4.99 35.74
CA GLN A 1132 -48.18 3.90 34.83
C GLN A 1132 -47.75 2.69 35.67
N VAL A 1133 -48.64 1.70 35.75
CA VAL A 1133 -48.23 0.30 35.89
C VAL A 1133 -47.88 -0.16 34.48
N HIS A 1134 -46.60 -0.27 34.16
CA HIS A 1134 -46.08 -1.19 33.16
C HIS A 1134 -44.60 -1.48 33.40
#